data_AF-A0A4W3J3D5-F1
#
_entry.id   AF-A0A4W3J3D5-F1
#
_cell.length_a   1.000
_cell.length_b   1.000
_cell.length_c   1.000
_cell.angle_alpha   90.00
_cell.angle_beta   90.00
_cell.angle_gamma   90.00
#
_symmetry.space_group_name_H-M   'P 1'
#
loop_
_entity.id
_entity.type
_entity.pdbx_description
1 polymer ?
#
loop_
_entity_poly.entity_id
_entity_poly.type
_entity_poly.pdbx_seq_one_letter_code
_entity_poly.pdbx_strand_id
1 'polypeptide(L)'
;MPDDFIVFRFSSTNSHRWKMHYSKSLITRVLSCYLNVGKVHLELRLSEVITDSGAICHKLATRVLECRDLPIVNGQCDPYATVTLTSPSRSEVKKTKVKRKTTNPQFDEVFYFEVTRPCSYSRKSHFDVEEEHVDRMEIRVDLWNASNLKFGDEFLGELRLPLKILKQSSSHQAWYFLQPRDNGKPVKPADLGSLRLNIVYTEDHVFLSHFYDPLRDLLLKSPDVEPVSASAGHVLGEVCREKQEAAMPLVRLFLHCGKIVPFISAIANAEVNRTLDPNTIFRGNSLTSKCIDETMKLAGMHYLQVTLKPIIDEICEVHKPCEIDPVKLKDGENLESNMENLRQYVERIFNVITKSGMSCPTIMCDIFFSLRESAAVRFQGDPDVRYTAVSSFIFLRFFAPAILSPNLFQLRPHHPDPLTARTLTLLSKTIQTLGSLSKSKSASFKESYMATFYEYFNEQKYTDAVRNFLDLISSSGRRDHKSIEQPIVLKEGFMIKRAQGRNRFGIKNFKKRWFRLTNHEFTYHKHKVDHPLCSIPIENILAVEKLEEESFKMKNMYQVIQPERALYIQANNCVEAKDWIDILTKVSQCNKKRLTVYHPSAYLNGHWLCCKATADTALGCTPCTGGLPANIQLDVDGDRETERIYSLFSTYMTKLEKMQEACGSKSVYDGPEQEEYSTFIIDDPQETYKALRQIIEIVQTLEMEHVQYKRNKFKRTKYGSQEHPIGDKSFQCYSTQNSGCSTNSM
;
A
#
# COMPACT_ATOMS: atom_id res chain seq x y z
N MET A 1 4.80 -5.71 -30.93
CA MET A 1 4.04 -6.55 -29.98
C MET A 1 4.23 -5.95 -28.60
N PRO A 2 3.20 -5.80 -27.75
CA PRO A 2 3.36 -5.15 -26.46
C PRO A 2 4.06 -6.09 -25.49
N ASP A 3 5.07 -5.57 -24.81
CA ASP A 3 5.84 -6.25 -23.77
C ASP A 3 5.00 -6.37 -22.49
N ASP A 4 4.45 -7.56 -22.23
CA ASP A 4 3.82 -7.88 -20.95
C ASP A 4 4.91 -8.06 -19.87
N PHE A 5 5.21 -6.98 -19.15
CA PHE A 5 6.08 -7.02 -17.97
C PHE A 5 5.31 -7.51 -16.74
N ILE A 6 5.77 -8.59 -16.12
CA ILE A 6 5.24 -9.02 -14.82
C ILE A 6 6.18 -8.50 -13.72
N VAL A 7 5.69 -7.53 -12.93
CA VAL A 7 6.39 -6.96 -11.78
C VAL A 7 5.90 -7.64 -10.50
N PHE A 8 6.82 -8.23 -9.73
CA PHE A 8 6.51 -8.85 -8.43
C PHE A 8 7.09 -8.00 -7.29
N ARG A 9 6.26 -7.61 -6.32
CA ARG A 9 6.70 -6.99 -5.05
C ARG A 9 6.44 -7.97 -3.90
N PHE A 10 7.45 -8.24 -3.08
CA PHE A 10 7.32 -8.99 -1.84
C PHE A 10 7.41 -8.01 -0.67
N SER A 11 6.52 -8.12 0.32
CA SER A 11 6.61 -7.37 1.57
C SER A 11 6.62 -8.35 2.75
N SER A 12 7.64 -8.27 3.60
CA SER A 12 7.62 -8.93 4.91
C SER A 12 6.93 -8.00 5.90
N THR A 13 5.87 -8.48 6.54
CA THR A 13 5.45 -7.99 7.86
C THR A 13 5.99 -8.98 8.90
N ASN A 14 6.15 -8.56 10.16
CA ASN A 14 6.76 -9.32 11.27
C ASN A 14 6.06 -10.66 11.64
N SER A 15 5.21 -11.20 10.78
CA SER A 15 4.65 -12.54 10.86
C SER A 15 5.10 -13.30 9.62
N HIS A 16 5.67 -14.50 9.80
CA HIS A 16 6.19 -15.39 8.74
C HIS A 16 5.14 -15.91 7.72
N ARG A 17 4.29 -15.04 7.15
CA ARG A 17 3.30 -15.38 6.11
C ARG A 17 3.40 -14.44 4.91
N TRP A 18 3.86 -14.99 3.80
CA TRP A 18 3.80 -14.38 2.47
C TRP A 18 2.37 -14.45 1.91
N LYS A 19 1.85 -13.34 1.37
CA LYS A 19 0.65 -13.34 0.50
C LYS A 19 1.08 -13.03 -0.94
N MET A 20 0.72 -13.91 -1.87
CA MET A 20 0.86 -13.72 -3.32
C MET A 20 -0.53 -13.70 -3.97
N HIS A 21 -0.72 -12.82 -4.95
CA HIS A 21 -1.86 -12.86 -5.88
C HIS A 21 -1.35 -13.28 -7.27
N TYR A 22 -1.93 -14.36 -7.82
CA TYR A 22 -1.70 -15.01 -9.14
C TYR A 22 -0.61 -16.10 -9.24
N SER A 23 -0.75 -16.91 -10.31
CA SER A 23 -0.43 -18.35 -10.48
C SER A 23 0.79 -18.91 -9.72
N LYS A 24 0.51 -19.66 -8.66
CA LYS A 24 1.48 -20.45 -7.87
C LYS A 24 2.28 -21.45 -8.71
N SER A 25 1.77 -21.95 -9.84
CA SER A 25 2.30 -23.18 -10.46
C SER A 25 3.66 -23.02 -11.14
N LEU A 26 3.85 -21.93 -11.91
CA LEU A 26 5.08 -21.73 -12.69
C LEU A 26 6.23 -21.18 -11.83
N ILE A 27 5.91 -20.24 -10.93
CA ILE A 27 6.87 -19.63 -10.00
C ILE A 27 7.41 -20.67 -9.01
N THR A 28 6.54 -21.53 -8.46
CA THR A 28 6.99 -22.58 -7.54
C THR A 28 7.94 -23.56 -8.23
N ARG A 29 7.69 -23.92 -9.50
CA ARG A 29 8.58 -24.80 -10.26
C ARG A 29 9.91 -24.16 -10.65
N VAL A 30 9.92 -22.89 -11.07
CA VAL A 30 11.15 -22.19 -11.47
C VAL A 30 12.00 -21.82 -10.24
N LEU A 31 11.38 -21.31 -9.17
CA LEU A 31 12.08 -21.01 -7.93
C LEU A 31 12.47 -22.28 -7.16
N SER A 32 11.69 -23.38 -7.17
CA SER A 32 12.12 -24.61 -6.47
C SER A 32 13.35 -25.25 -7.10
N CYS A 33 13.60 -25.04 -8.40
CA CYS A 33 14.83 -25.50 -9.06
C CYS A 33 16.07 -24.70 -8.68
N TYR A 34 15.94 -23.48 -8.14
CA TYR A 34 17.08 -22.58 -7.86
C TYR A 34 17.20 -22.07 -6.40
N LEU A 35 16.12 -22.12 -5.60
CA LEU A 35 16.06 -21.47 -4.28
C LEU A 35 15.77 -22.39 -3.09
N ASN A 36 15.44 -23.67 -3.31
CA ASN A 36 15.00 -24.55 -2.22
C ASN A 36 15.76 -25.90 -2.20
N VAL A 37 17.07 -25.82 -2.34
CA VAL A 37 17.98 -26.89 -1.94
C VAL A 37 18.25 -26.66 -0.46
N GLY A 38 17.74 -27.51 0.42
CA GLY A 38 17.80 -27.29 1.88
C GLY A 38 19.24 -27.13 2.42
N LYS A 39 19.38 -27.05 3.74
CA LYS A 39 20.69 -26.85 4.39
C LYS A 39 21.13 -28.07 5.19
N VAL A 40 22.44 -28.28 5.27
CA VAL A 40 23.07 -29.39 6.01
C VAL A 40 24.06 -28.84 7.04
N HIS A 41 24.04 -29.41 8.25
CA HIS A 41 24.98 -29.11 9.33
C HIS A 41 26.02 -30.22 9.42
N LEU A 42 27.28 -29.87 9.20
CA LEU A 42 28.40 -30.80 9.20
C LEU A 42 29.46 -30.41 10.21
N GLU A 43 30.06 -31.43 10.81
CA GLU A 43 31.27 -31.32 11.61
C GLU A 43 32.35 -32.23 11.00
N LEU A 44 33.50 -31.65 10.70
CA LEU A 44 34.67 -32.32 10.14
C LEU A 44 35.82 -32.22 11.12
N ARG A 45 36.51 -33.32 11.41
CA ARG A 45 37.66 -33.35 12.30
C ARG A 45 38.76 -34.21 11.71
N LEU A 46 39.94 -33.62 11.51
CA LEU A 46 41.14 -34.35 11.12
C LEU A 46 41.95 -34.67 12.37
N SER A 47 42.31 -35.94 12.56
CA SER A 47 43.09 -36.39 13.71
C SER A 47 44.27 -37.23 13.24
N GLU A 48 45.42 -37.03 13.86
CA GLU A 48 46.59 -37.88 13.72
C GLU A 48 46.43 -39.11 14.63
N VAL A 49 46.69 -40.29 14.08
CA VAL A 49 46.63 -41.56 14.79
C VAL A 49 47.91 -42.33 14.51
N ILE A 50 48.54 -42.85 15.56
CA ILE A 50 49.71 -43.71 15.44
C ILE A 50 49.21 -45.14 15.25
N THR A 51 49.61 -45.79 14.15
CA THR A 51 49.28 -47.19 13.88
C THR A 51 50.11 -48.14 14.74
N ASP A 52 49.70 -49.40 14.87
CA ASP A 52 50.44 -50.43 15.63
C ASP A 52 51.87 -50.66 15.10
N SER A 53 52.15 -50.23 13.86
CA SER A 53 53.48 -50.23 13.22
C SER A 53 54.33 -48.99 13.52
N GLY A 54 53.86 -48.07 14.36
CA GLY A 54 54.54 -46.80 14.69
C GLY A 54 54.46 -45.72 13.61
N ALA A 55 53.67 -45.93 12.54
CA ALA A 55 53.49 -44.96 11.47
C ALA A 55 52.36 -43.97 11.80
N ILE A 56 52.53 -42.71 11.42
CA ILE A 56 51.51 -41.66 11.61
C ILE A 56 50.53 -41.72 10.44
N CYS A 57 49.25 -41.88 10.73
CA CYS A 57 48.16 -41.80 9.75
C CYS A 57 47.14 -40.73 10.12
N HIS A 58 46.56 -40.09 9.12
CA HIS A 58 45.51 -39.09 9.32
C HIS A 58 44.14 -39.74 9.13
N LYS A 59 43.26 -39.59 10.14
CA LYS A 59 41.86 -40.01 10.06
C LYS A 59 40.95 -38.79 10.05
N LEU A 60 40.03 -38.77 9.10
CA LEU A 60 38.99 -37.76 8.98
C LEU A 60 37.69 -38.32 9.58
N ALA A 61 37.18 -37.68 10.62
CA ALA A 61 35.83 -37.89 11.11
C ALA A 61 34.89 -36.87 10.48
N THR A 62 33.87 -37.35 9.76
CA THR A 62 32.81 -36.54 9.16
C THR A 62 31.51 -36.87 9.86
N ARG A 63 30.97 -35.94 10.64
CA ARG A 63 29.69 -36.06 11.30
C ARG A 63 28.62 -35.30 10.54
N VAL A 64 27.56 -36.00 10.15
CA VAL A 64 26.35 -35.39 9.61
C VAL A 64 25.39 -35.20 10.79
N LEU A 65 25.25 -33.96 11.25
CA LEU A 65 24.44 -33.65 12.43
C LEU A 65 22.95 -33.66 12.06
N GLU A 66 22.54 -32.72 11.21
CA GLU A 66 21.15 -32.56 10.81
C GLU A 66 21.04 -31.81 9.48
N CYS A 67 19.88 -31.90 8.83
CA CYS A 67 19.49 -31.04 7.72
C CYS A 67 18.21 -30.28 8.05
N ARG A 68 17.97 -29.17 7.35
CA ARG A 68 16.72 -28.41 7.42
C ARG A 68 16.21 -27.96 6.07
N ASP A 69 14.90 -27.77 6.02
CA ASP A 69 14.17 -27.23 4.87
C ASP A 69 14.43 -28.04 3.58
N LEU A 70 14.59 -29.38 3.71
CA LEU A 70 14.73 -30.26 2.55
C LEU A 70 13.46 -30.25 1.69
N PRO A 71 13.58 -30.33 0.35
CA PRO A 71 12.42 -30.28 -0.52
C PRO A 71 11.54 -31.53 -0.34
N ILE A 72 10.22 -31.31 -0.38
CA ILE A 72 9.23 -32.38 -0.41
C ILE A 72 9.08 -32.82 -1.86
N VAL A 73 9.28 -34.11 -2.13
CA VAL A 73 9.12 -34.68 -3.47
C VAL A 73 7.98 -35.69 -3.44
N ASN A 74 7.03 -35.55 -4.37
CA ASN A 74 5.82 -36.39 -4.44
C ASN A 74 4.99 -36.45 -3.13
N GLY A 75 4.99 -35.37 -2.35
CA GLY A 75 4.20 -35.23 -1.12
C GLY A 75 4.79 -35.89 0.13
N GLN A 76 5.99 -36.47 0.05
CA GLN A 76 6.71 -37.04 1.19
C GLN A 76 8.20 -36.65 1.16
N CYS A 77 8.89 -36.80 2.29
CA CYS A 77 10.32 -36.55 2.42
C CYS A 77 10.88 -37.55 3.44
N ASP A 78 11.56 -38.57 2.94
CA ASP A 78 12.21 -39.64 3.70
C ASP A 78 13.74 -39.55 3.49
N PRO A 79 14.42 -38.52 4.04
CA PRO A 79 15.80 -38.22 3.68
C PRO A 79 16.85 -39.17 4.26
N TYR A 80 17.93 -39.38 3.50
CA TYR A 80 19.21 -39.91 3.95
C TYR A 80 20.39 -39.20 3.26
N ALA A 81 21.56 -39.21 3.88
CA ALA A 81 22.78 -38.62 3.34
C ALA A 81 23.80 -39.70 2.95
N THR A 82 24.48 -39.50 1.82
CA THR A 82 25.67 -40.26 1.43
C THR A 82 26.90 -39.38 1.50
N VAL A 83 27.87 -39.77 2.32
CA VAL A 83 29.14 -39.08 2.52
C VAL A 83 30.23 -39.82 1.75
N THR A 84 30.86 -39.13 0.80
CA THR A 84 31.90 -39.67 -0.08
C THR A 84 33.19 -38.90 0.12
N LEU A 85 34.28 -39.60 0.46
CA LEU A 85 35.63 -39.04 0.37
C LEU A 85 36.23 -39.38 -0.99
N THR A 86 36.53 -38.35 -1.78
CA THR A 86 37.13 -38.49 -3.12
C THR A 86 38.59 -38.05 -3.07
N SER A 87 39.50 -38.89 -3.58
CA SER A 87 40.88 -38.54 -3.89
C SER A 87 41.21 -38.87 -5.35
N PRO A 88 42.34 -38.39 -5.89
CA PRO A 88 42.73 -38.67 -7.28
C PRO A 88 42.80 -40.17 -7.64
N SER A 89 42.96 -41.05 -6.65
CA SER A 89 43.18 -42.49 -6.83
C SER A 89 42.15 -43.39 -6.15
N ARG A 90 41.24 -42.86 -5.32
CA ARG A 90 40.24 -43.65 -4.58
C ARG A 90 38.98 -42.85 -4.25
N SER A 91 37.87 -43.57 -4.07
CA SER A 91 36.61 -43.02 -3.58
C SER A 91 36.01 -43.97 -2.55
N GLU A 92 35.68 -43.48 -1.35
CA GLU A 92 35.03 -44.25 -0.29
C GLU A 92 33.68 -43.61 0.06
N VAL A 93 32.59 -44.40 0.05
CA VAL A 93 31.21 -43.92 0.26
C VAL A 93 30.60 -44.55 1.51
N LYS A 94 29.97 -43.74 2.35
CA LYS A 94 29.20 -44.17 3.53
C LYS A 94 27.81 -43.52 3.52
N LYS A 95 26.82 -44.15 4.13
CA LYS A 95 25.43 -43.67 4.13
C LYS A 95 24.82 -43.64 5.53
N THR A 96 23.98 -42.64 5.79
CA THR A 96 23.20 -42.55 7.04
C THR A 96 21.99 -43.48 7.00
N LYS A 97 21.32 -43.62 8.14
CA LYS A 97 19.97 -44.20 8.20
C LYS A 97 18.95 -43.25 7.57
N VAL A 98 17.94 -43.83 6.94
CA VAL A 98 16.78 -43.09 6.40
C VAL A 98 15.92 -42.57 7.55
N LYS A 99 15.60 -41.28 7.52
CA LYS A 99 14.63 -40.66 8.44
C LYS A 99 13.32 -40.45 7.68
N ARG A 100 12.19 -40.83 8.26
CA ARG A 100 10.90 -40.81 7.54
C ARG A 100 10.09 -39.55 7.86
N LYS A 101 9.35 -39.06 6.87
CA LYS A 101 8.34 -38.00 6.95
C LYS A 101 8.86 -36.71 7.60
N THR A 102 10.05 -36.28 7.23
CA THR A 102 10.64 -35.05 7.78
C THR A 102 11.48 -34.32 6.73
N THR A 103 11.27 -33.01 6.64
CA THR A 103 12.15 -32.11 5.88
C THR A 103 13.31 -31.58 6.73
N ASN A 104 13.34 -31.95 8.01
CA ASN A 104 14.35 -31.52 9.00
C ASN A 104 14.94 -32.74 9.73
N PRO A 105 15.66 -33.65 9.04
CA PRO A 105 16.18 -34.86 9.66
C PRO A 105 17.35 -34.58 10.60
N GLN A 106 17.37 -35.25 11.75
CA GLN A 106 18.52 -35.34 12.64
C GLN A 106 19.16 -36.73 12.48
N PHE A 107 20.40 -36.75 12.00
CA PHE A 107 21.15 -37.99 11.77
C PHE A 107 22.04 -38.28 12.97
N ASP A 108 22.88 -37.31 13.34
CA ASP A 108 23.93 -37.42 14.36
C ASP A 108 24.89 -38.61 14.14
N GLU A 109 25.20 -38.91 12.88
CA GLU A 109 26.02 -40.07 12.49
C GLU A 109 27.45 -39.62 12.13
N VAL A 110 28.45 -40.31 12.67
CA VAL A 110 29.89 -40.04 12.44
C VAL A 110 30.48 -41.11 11.53
N PHE A 111 31.16 -40.67 10.46
CA PHE A 111 31.87 -41.51 9.51
C PHE A 111 33.37 -41.26 9.58
N TYR A 112 34.17 -42.32 9.68
CA TYR A 112 35.63 -42.22 9.72
C TYR A 112 36.23 -42.61 8.37
N PHE A 113 37.13 -41.80 7.83
CA PHE A 113 37.83 -42.06 6.57
C PHE A 113 39.34 -41.97 6.78
N GLU A 114 40.10 -42.83 6.09
CA GLU A 114 41.56 -42.80 6.14
C GLU A 114 42.11 -41.82 5.11
N VAL A 115 42.76 -40.74 5.54
CA VAL A 115 43.29 -39.68 4.67
C VAL A 115 44.70 -40.01 4.18
N THR A 116 45.56 -40.59 5.02
CA THR A 116 46.88 -41.10 4.61
C THR A 116 47.02 -42.59 4.98
N ARG A 117 47.62 -43.41 4.11
CA ARG A 117 48.01 -44.78 4.45
C ARG A 117 49.44 -44.79 5.01
N PRO A 118 49.75 -45.63 6.01
CA PRO A 118 51.14 -45.87 6.39
C PRO A 118 51.88 -46.50 5.21
N CYS A 119 53.05 -45.96 4.84
CA CYS A 119 53.89 -46.55 3.80
C CYS A 119 54.28 -47.98 4.19
N SER A 120 53.79 -48.97 3.44
CA SER A 120 54.32 -50.33 3.54
C SER A 120 55.72 -50.35 2.94
N TYR A 121 56.74 -50.59 3.77
CA TYR A 121 58.12 -50.75 3.32
C TYR A 121 58.24 -51.85 2.25
N SER A 122 58.56 -51.48 1.01
CA SER A 122 59.35 -52.35 0.12
C SER A 122 60.26 -51.52 -0.79
N ARG A 123 61.56 -51.59 -0.49
CA ARG A 123 62.77 -51.32 -1.30
C ARG A 123 62.69 -50.31 -2.46
N LYS A 124 63.52 -49.27 -2.31
CA LYS A 124 64.34 -48.59 -3.33
C LYS A 124 63.65 -48.29 -4.67
N SER A 125 62.97 -47.15 -4.72
CA SER A 125 63.05 -46.23 -5.87
C SER A 125 62.83 -44.81 -5.36
N HIS A 126 63.77 -43.93 -5.62
CA HIS A 126 63.61 -42.48 -5.47
C HIS A 126 62.40 -42.05 -6.32
N PHE A 127 61.28 -41.74 -5.68
CA PHE A 127 60.27 -40.79 -6.16
C PHE A 127 59.55 -40.28 -4.92
N ASP A 128 59.63 -38.98 -4.70
CA ASP A 128 58.92 -38.24 -3.65
C ASP A 128 57.44 -38.62 -3.65
N VAL A 129 56.93 -39.18 -2.54
CA VAL A 129 55.50 -39.42 -2.35
C VAL A 129 54.98 -38.26 -1.52
N GLU A 130 54.25 -37.38 -2.21
CA GLU A 130 54.03 -35.97 -1.92
C GLU A 130 53.01 -35.72 -0.79
N GLU A 131 53.33 -34.76 0.09
CA GLU A 131 52.36 -34.09 0.99
C GLU A 131 51.23 -33.35 0.22
N GLU A 132 51.26 -33.33 -1.12
CA GLU A 132 50.27 -32.68 -2.01
C GLU A 132 48.89 -33.37 -2.07
N HIS A 133 48.69 -34.53 -1.44
CA HIS A 133 47.45 -35.31 -1.62
C HIS A 133 46.23 -34.79 -0.85
N VAL A 134 46.38 -34.12 0.30
CA VAL A 134 45.23 -33.64 1.10
C VAL A 134 44.52 -32.46 0.42
N ASP A 135 45.27 -31.60 -0.26
CA ASP A 135 44.72 -30.44 -0.99
C ASP A 135 43.85 -30.83 -2.18
N ARG A 136 44.10 -32.02 -2.74
CA ARG A 136 43.37 -32.58 -3.88
C ARG A 136 42.22 -33.49 -3.46
N MET A 137 41.96 -33.64 -2.15
CA MET A 137 40.85 -34.44 -1.62
C MET A 137 39.61 -33.59 -1.34
N GLU A 138 38.45 -34.18 -1.60
CA GLU A 138 37.14 -33.56 -1.44
C GLU A 138 36.18 -34.48 -0.70
N ILE A 139 35.42 -33.93 0.25
CA ILE A 139 34.24 -34.58 0.82
C ILE A 139 33.03 -34.13 0.02
N ARG A 140 32.25 -35.11 -0.44
CA ARG A 140 30.93 -34.89 -1.00
C ARG A 140 29.86 -35.42 -0.05
N VAL A 141 28.82 -34.63 0.19
CA VAL A 141 27.63 -35.04 0.93
C VAL A 141 26.43 -34.88 0.02
N ASP A 142 25.86 -35.98 -0.44
CA ASP A 142 24.65 -35.99 -1.28
C ASP A 142 23.44 -36.37 -0.42
N LEU A 143 22.36 -35.60 -0.54
CA LEU A 143 21.10 -35.86 0.14
C LEU A 143 20.09 -36.47 -0.82
N TRP A 144 19.40 -37.50 -0.35
CA TRP A 144 18.48 -38.31 -1.13
C TRP A 144 17.17 -38.51 -0.39
N ASN A 145 16.08 -38.61 -1.13
CA ASN A 145 14.76 -39.01 -0.66
C ASN A 145 14.56 -40.49 -0.97
N ALA A 146 14.46 -41.32 0.06
CA ALA A 146 14.22 -42.75 -0.11
C ALA A 146 12.81 -42.99 -0.69
N SER A 147 12.73 -43.71 -1.80
CA SER A 147 11.46 -43.97 -2.47
C SER A 147 11.22 -45.47 -2.65
N ASN A 148 10.01 -45.92 -2.33
CA ASN A 148 9.58 -47.30 -2.61
C ASN A 148 9.03 -47.46 -4.04
N LEU A 149 9.09 -46.43 -4.87
CA LEU A 149 8.60 -46.43 -6.26
C LEU A 149 9.67 -47.00 -7.21
N LYS A 150 9.23 -47.53 -8.36
CA LYS A 150 10.10 -48.18 -9.38
C LYS A 150 11.19 -47.28 -10.00
N PHE A 151 11.22 -45.99 -9.68
CA PHE A 151 12.12 -45.00 -10.29
C PHE A 151 13.38 -44.68 -9.46
N GLY A 152 13.59 -45.38 -8.33
CA GLY A 152 14.75 -45.19 -7.47
C GLY A 152 14.63 -43.97 -6.54
N ASP A 153 15.66 -43.74 -5.73
CA ASP A 153 15.71 -42.63 -4.78
C ASP A 153 15.90 -41.29 -5.51
N GLU A 154 15.25 -40.24 -5.01
CA GLU A 154 15.25 -38.92 -5.64
C GLU A 154 16.31 -38.02 -4.99
N PHE A 155 17.08 -37.30 -5.81
CA PHE A 155 18.14 -36.42 -5.32
C PHE A 155 17.57 -35.11 -4.77
N LEU A 156 18.03 -34.70 -3.58
CA LEU A 156 17.58 -33.49 -2.88
C LEU A 156 18.61 -32.35 -2.90
N GLY A 157 19.90 -32.66 -3.08
CA GLY A 157 20.98 -31.66 -3.12
C GLY A 157 22.36 -32.25 -2.78
N GLU A 158 23.44 -31.60 -3.22
CA GLU A 158 24.83 -31.99 -2.94
C GLU A 158 25.60 -30.87 -2.23
N LEU A 159 26.58 -31.26 -1.43
CA LEU A 159 27.60 -30.38 -0.91
C LEU A 159 28.98 -30.95 -1.25
N ARG A 160 29.88 -30.09 -1.69
CA ARG A 160 31.24 -30.43 -2.08
C ARG A 160 32.23 -29.55 -1.31
N LEU A 161 33.08 -30.16 -0.51
CA LEU A 161 34.01 -29.49 0.39
C LEU A 161 35.45 -29.96 0.16
N PRO A 162 36.36 -29.08 -0.31
CA PRO A 162 37.77 -29.42 -0.39
C PRO A 162 38.37 -29.51 1.02
N LEU A 163 39.21 -30.52 1.30
CA LEU A 163 39.78 -30.74 2.63
C LEU A 163 40.75 -29.66 3.10
N LYS A 164 41.18 -28.74 2.21
CA LYS A 164 41.99 -27.57 2.55
C LYS A 164 41.40 -26.71 3.68
N ILE A 165 40.08 -26.75 3.89
CA ILE A 165 39.40 -26.01 4.97
C ILE A 165 39.86 -26.44 6.38
N LEU A 166 40.44 -27.63 6.53
CA LEU A 166 40.94 -28.18 7.79
C LEU A 166 42.41 -27.84 8.07
N LYS A 167 43.09 -27.11 7.18
CA LYS A 167 44.50 -26.71 7.38
C LYS A 167 44.69 -25.67 8.48
N GLN A 168 43.68 -24.81 8.70
CA GLN A 168 43.74 -23.72 9.68
C GLN A 168 43.24 -24.14 11.07
N SER A 169 42.43 -25.19 11.15
CA SER A 169 41.90 -25.75 12.39
C SER A 169 41.65 -27.25 12.24
N SER A 170 42.07 -28.05 13.22
CA SER A 170 41.90 -29.51 13.23
C SER A 170 40.42 -29.97 13.26
N SER A 171 39.50 -29.04 13.50
CA SER A 171 38.06 -29.24 13.43
C SER A 171 37.36 -28.08 12.73
N HIS A 172 36.31 -28.36 11.97
CA HIS A 172 35.45 -27.38 11.32
C HIS A 172 33.98 -27.80 11.43
N GLN A 173 33.14 -26.95 12.00
CA GLN A 173 31.71 -27.19 12.14
C GLN A 173 30.94 -25.99 11.59
N ALA A 174 30.05 -26.25 10.63
CA ALA A 174 29.26 -25.20 9.99
C ALA A 174 28.00 -25.73 9.32
N TRP A 175 27.04 -24.83 9.10
CA TRP A 175 25.93 -25.01 8.19
C TRP A 175 26.33 -24.66 6.76
N TYR A 176 25.82 -25.43 5.80
CA TYR A 176 26.02 -25.23 4.38
C TYR A 176 24.69 -25.29 3.61
N PHE A 177 24.57 -24.49 2.56
CA PHE A 177 23.53 -24.67 1.57
C PHE A 177 23.85 -25.85 0.66
N LEU A 178 22.87 -26.72 0.42
CA LEU A 178 22.97 -27.73 -0.62
C LEU A 178 22.93 -27.05 -2.00
N GLN A 179 23.54 -27.70 -2.99
CA GLN A 179 23.61 -27.24 -4.37
C GLN A 179 22.89 -28.25 -5.28
N PRO A 180 22.35 -27.81 -6.43
CA PRO A 180 21.86 -28.72 -7.46
C PRO A 180 23.00 -29.59 -8.00
N ARG A 181 22.68 -30.78 -8.52
CA ARG A 181 23.67 -31.73 -9.03
C ARG A 181 24.37 -31.18 -10.27
N ASP A 182 25.66 -30.91 -10.19
CA ASP A 182 26.45 -30.56 -11.37
C ASP A 182 26.90 -31.86 -12.07
N ASN A 183 26.16 -32.22 -13.13
CA ASN A 183 26.32 -33.49 -13.84
C ASN A 183 27.50 -33.53 -14.82
N GLY A 184 28.36 -32.51 -14.87
CA GLY A 184 29.60 -32.51 -15.68
C GLY A 184 29.41 -32.67 -17.19
N LYS A 185 28.17 -32.78 -17.67
CA LYS A 185 27.81 -32.69 -19.10
C LYS A 185 27.34 -31.26 -19.33
N PRO A 186 27.96 -30.49 -20.24
CA PRO A 186 27.40 -29.22 -20.65
C PRO A 186 26.00 -29.51 -21.22
N VAL A 187 24.96 -29.05 -20.53
CA VAL A 187 23.60 -29.06 -21.07
C VAL A 187 23.67 -28.23 -22.35
N LYS A 188 23.39 -28.84 -23.51
CA LYS A 188 23.39 -28.11 -24.78
C LYS A 188 22.40 -26.94 -24.64
N PRO A 189 22.80 -25.68 -24.90
CA PRO A 189 21.95 -24.50 -24.69
C PRO A 189 20.64 -24.47 -25.49
N ALA A 190 20.43 -25.44 -26.39
CA ALA A 190 19.38 -25.39 -27.42
C ALA A 190 17.98 -25.82 -26.94
N ASP A 191 17.83 -26.56 -25.83
CA ASP A 191 16.58 -27.28 -25.54
C ASP A 191 15.76 -26.76 -24.35
N LEU A 192 16.09 -25.60 -23.76
CA LEU A 192 15.37 -25.09 -22.57
C LEU A 192 14.55 -23.82 -22.80
N GLY A 193 14.64 -23.21 -23.98
CA GLY A 193 14.07 -21.88 -24.23
C GLY A 193 14.72 -20.79 -23.37
N SER A 194 14.52 -19.53 -23.73
CA SER A 194 15.07 -18.38 -22.99
C SER A 194 13.98 -17.70 -22.16
N LEU A 195 14.21 -17.56 -20.85
CA LEU A 195 13.33 -16.83 -19.93
C LEU A 195 14.02 -15.54 -19.47
N ARG A 196 13.47 -14.38 -19.84
CA ARG A 196 13.94 -13.06 -19.37
C ARG A 196 13.17 -12.67 -18.12
N LEU A 197 13.85 -12.63 -16.97
CA LEU A 197 13.28 -12.20 -15.70
C LEU A 197 13.91 -10.86 -15.29
N ASN A 198 13.09 -9.93 -14.79
CA ASN A 198 13.55 -8.78 -14.03
C ASN A 198 13.05 -8.93 -12.59
N ILE A 199 13.96 -9.19 -11.65
CA ILE A 199 13.63 -9.39 -10.24
C ILE A 199 14.25 -8.24 -9.46
N VAL A 200 13.41 -7.46 -8.77
CA VAL A 200 13.82 -6.38 -7.89
C VAL A 200 13.51 -6.79 -6.45
N TYR A 201 14.53 -6.93 -5.62
CA TYR A 201 14.41 -7.18 -4.19
C TYR A 201 14.77 -5.90 -3.42
N THR A 202 13.89 -5.49 -2.51
CA THR A 202 14.07 -4.32 -1.63
C THR A 202 13.82 -4.77 -0.19
N GLU A 203 14.80 -4.56 0.69
CA GLU A 203 14.70 -4.82 2.13
C GLU A 203 14.55 -3.47 2.84
N ASP A 204 13.32 -3.10 3.19
CA ASP A 204 13.03 -1.87 3.94
C ASP A 204 13.22 -2.14 5.44
N HIS A 205 14.08 -1.36 6.11
CA HIS A 205 14.28 -1.44 7.55
C HIS A 205 13.53 -0.32 8.25
N VAL A 206 12.30 -0.58 8.70
CA VAL A 206 11.52 0.41 9.45
C VAL A 206 11.90 0.33 10.94
N PHE A 207 12.41 1.43 11.48
CA PHE A 207 12.75 1.57 12.90
C PHE A 207 11.51 1.84 13.76
N LEU A 208 11.70 1.80 15.08
CA LEU A 208 10.64 2.16 16.02
C LEU A 208 10.31 3.65 15.92
N SER A 209 9.05 4.00 16.15
CA SER A 209 8.50 5.36 16.05
C SER A 209 9.39 6.48 16.58
N HIS A 210 10.02 6.31 17.75
CA HIS A 210 10.85 7.34 18.38
C HIS A 210 12.05 7.80 17.55
N PHE A 211 12.57 6.96 16.64
CA PHE A 211 13.61 7.40 15.71
C PHE A 211 13.06 8.37 14.67
N TYR A 212 11.80 8.22 14.28
CA TYR A 212 11.14 9.00 13.23
C TYR A 212 10.42 10.25 13.74
N ASP A 213 10.19 10.37 15.05
CA ASP A 213 9.47 11.51 15.66
C ASP A 213 10.02 12.88 15.23
N PRO A 214 11.35 13.15 15.19
CA PRO A 214 11.86 14.46 14.76
C PRO A 214 11.46 14.81 13.32
N LEU A 215 11.56 13.85 12.40
CA LEU A 215 11.19 14.05 11.00
C LEU A 215 9.68 14.19 10.85
N ARG A 216 8.91 13.36 11.55
CA ARG A 216 7.46 13.39 11.54
C ARG A 216 6.92 14.73 12.07
N ASP A 217 7.43 15.21 13.19
CA ASP A 217 7.00 16.47 13.79
C ASP A 217 7.30 17.66 12.87
N LEU A 218 8.47 17.65 12.22
CA LEU A 218 8.83 18.67 11.24
C LEU A 218 7.88 18.64 10.04
N LEU A 219 7.54 17.45 9.53
CA LEU A 219 6.57 17.29 8.45
C LEU A 219 5.18 17.77 8.87
N LEU A 220 4.68 17.36 10.03
CA LEU A 220 3.33 17.71 10.50
C LEU A 220 3.14 19.21 10.80
N LYS A 221 4.23 19.95 11.05
CA LYS A 221 4.24 21.42 11.15
C LYS A 221 4.18 22.13 9.80
N SER A 222 4.32 21.43 8.68
CA SER A 222 4.33 22.04 7.33
C SER A 222 3.15 22.99 7.04
N PRO A 223 1.90 22.71 7.46
CA PRO A 223 0.78 23.62 7.22
C PRO A 223 0.89 24.96 7.96
N ASP A 224 1.67 25.00 9.04
CA ASP A 224 1.80 26.14 9.95
C ASP A 224 3.03 27.01 9.63
N VAL A 225 3.83 26.62 8.61
CA VAL A 225 5.01 27.37 8.16
C VAL A 225 4.59 28.43 7.14
N GLU A 226 5.02 29.67 7.37
CA GLU A 226 4.84 30.79 6.45
C GLU A 226 6.21 31.34 5.99
N PRO A 227 6.51 31.36 4.67
CA PRO A 227 5.69 30.82 3.59
C PRO A 227 5.71 29.28 3.56
N VAL A 228 4.61 28.65 3.12
CA VAL A 228 4.51 27.17 3.04
C VAL A 228 5.57 26.55 2.13
N SER A 229 6.15 27.34 1.23
CA SER A 229 7.26 26.92 0.36
C SER A 229 8.52 26.55 1.14
N ALA A 230 8.71 27.11 2.34
CA ALA A 230 9.77 26.74 3.28
C ALA A 230 9.42 25.53 4.16
N SER A 231 8.25 24.91 3.99
CA SER A 231 7.88 23.71 4.77
C SER A 231 8.59 22.45 4.29
N ALA A 232 8.86 21.50 5.20
CA ALA A 232 9.47 20.22 4.84
C ALA A 232 8.65 19.42 3.82
N GLY A 233 7.31 19.45 3.93
CA GLY A 233 6.42 18.80 2.96
C GLY A 233 6.52 19.42 1.55
N HIS A 234 6.63 20.74 1.44
CA HIS A 234 6.78 21.42 0.15
C HIS A 234 8.18 21.20 -0.44
N VAL A 235 9.22 21.35 0.37
CA VAL A 235 10.62 21.12 -0.03
C VAL A 235 10.80 19.72 -0.59
N LEU A 236 10.22 18.68 0.04
CA LEU A 236 10.26 17.32 -0.50
C LEU A 236 9.70 17.24 -1.92
N GLY A 237 8.56 17.89 -2.17
CA GLY A 237 7.96 17.96 -3.50
C GLY A 237 8.83 18.69 -4.52
N GLU A 238 9.61 19.69 -4.11
CA GLU A 238 10.52 20.42 -5.00
C GLU A 238 11.81 19.65 -5.33
N VAL A 239 12.34 18.88 -4.38
CA VAL A 239 13.55 18.08 -4.63
C VAL A 239 13.28 16.82 -5.44
N CYS A 240 12.14 16.14 -5.21
CA CYS A 240 11.80 14.92 -5.97
C CYS A 240 11.68 15.20 -7.47
N ARG A 241 12.18 14.25 -8.29
CA ARG A 241 12.11 14.36 -9.76
C ARG A 241 10.67 14.30 -10.25
N GLU A 242 9.92 13.31 -9.76
CA GLU A 242 8.49 13.18 -10.02
C GLU A 242 7.69 13.59 -8.79
N LYS A 243 6.83 14.60 -8.94
CA LYS A 243 6.00 15.11 -7.83
C LYS A 243 5.11 14.03 -7.20
N GLN A 244 4.81 12.97 -7.95
CA GLN A 244 4.01 11.83 -7.47
C GLN A 244 4.76 10.96 -6.44
N GLU A 245 6.09 10.86 -6.52
CA GLU A 245 6.90 10.08 -5.58
C GLU A 245 6.82 10.67 -4.16
N ALA A 246 6.83 12.00 -4.06
CA ALA A 246 6.63 12.72 -2.79
C ALA A 246 5.17 12.69 -2.34
N ALA A 247 4.22 12.88 -3.26
CA ALA A 247 2.81 13.06 -2.92
C ALA A 247 2.21 11.83 -2.21
N MET A 248 2.48 10.62 -2.68
CA MET A 248 1.87 9.41 -2.09
C MET A 248 2.22 9.19 -0.60
N PRO A 249 3.51 9.17 -0.19
CA PRO A 249 3.84 8.98 1.23
C PRO A 249 3.43 10.19 2.09
N LEU A 250 3.54 11.43 1.58
CA LEU A 250 3.04 12.62 2.29
C LEU A 250 1.54 12.50 2.56
N VAL A 251 0.73 12.25 1.53
CA VAL A 251 -0.73 12.13 1.66
C VAL A 251 -1.10 11.06 2.68
N ARG A 252 -0.45 9.89 2.65
CA ARG A 252 -0.70 8.81 3.60
C ARG A 252 -0.36 9.20 5.04
N LEU A 253 0.81 9.80 5.26
CA LEU A 253 1.24 10.26 6.59
C LEU A 253 0.28 11.32 7.14
N PHE A 254 -0.03 12.36 6.35
CA PHE A 254 -0.93 13.43 6.78
C PHE A 254 -2.38 12.97 6.95
N LEU A 255 -2.85 11.97 6.19
CA LEU A 255 -4.14 11.32 6.42
C LEU A 255 -4.14 10.56 7.74
N HIS A 256 -3.10 9.77 8.00
CA HIS A 256 -2.94 9.02 9.25
C HIS A 256 -2.98 9.93 10.48
N CYS A 257 -2.31 11.09 10.40
CA CYS A 257 -2.28 12.08 11.48
C CYS A 257 -3.46 13.07 11.49
N GLY A 258 -4.43 12.95 10.58
CA GLY A 258 -5.60 13.84 10.51
C GLY A 258 -5.28 15.30 10.13
N LYS A 259 -4.15 15.55 9.45
CA LYS A 259 -3.62 16.87 9.10
C LYS A 259 -3.59 17.15 7.58
N ILE A 260 -4.17 16.28 6.77
CA ILE A 260 -4.15 16.40 5.30
C ILE A 260 -4.86 17.65 4.76
N VAL A 261 -6.01 18.02 5.32
CA VAL A 261 -6.76 19.19 4.84
C VAL A 261 -5.96 20.48 5.08
N PRO A 262 -5.47 20.78 6.30
CA PRO A 262 -4.58 21.92 6.51
C PRO A 262 -3.39 21.95 5.55
N PHE A 263 -2.73 20.82 5.34
CA PHE A 263 -1.57 20.75 4.45
C PHE A 263 -1.93 21.08 3.00
N ILE A 264 -2.95 20.41 2.44
CA ILE A 264 -3.40 20.67 1.06
C ILE A 264 -3.90 22.11 0.92
N SER A 265 -4.65 22.63 1.90
CA SER A 265 -5.12 24.01 1.92
C SER A 265 -3.96 25.01 1.83
N ALA A 266 -2.89 24.81 2.61
CA ALA A 266 -1.74 25.70 2.63
C ALA A 266 -1.00 25.71 1.28
N ILE A 267 -0.66 24.53 0.74
CA ILE A 267 0.06 24.44 -0.55
C ILE A 267 -0.82 24.90 -1.74
N ALA A 268 -2.13 24.65 -1.68
CA ALA A 268 -3.06 25.12 -2.70
C ALA A 268 -3.22 26.63 -2.69
N ASN A 269 -3.34 27.25 -1.51
CA ASN A 269 -3.42 28.70 -1.40
C ASN A 269 -2.16 29.37 -1.98
N ALA A 270 -0.98 28.83 -1.68
CA ALA A 270 0.28 29.33 -2.26
C ALA A 270 0.32 29.20 -3.79
N GLU A 271 -0.12 28.07 -4.35
CA GLU A 271 -0.19 27.87 -5.80
C GLU A 271 -1.18 28.82 -6.49
N VAL A 272 -2.35 29.02 -5.88
CA VAL A 272 -3.37 29.97 -6.40
C VAL A 272 -2.83 31.39 -6.39
N ASN A 273 -2.16 31.81 -5.31
CA ASN A 273 -1.60 33.16 -5.22
C ASN A 273 -0.52 33.44 -6.28
N ARG A 274 0.27 32.42 -6.64
CA ARG A 274 1.27 32.49 -7.72
C ARG A 274 0.66 32.43 -9.13
N THR A 275 -0.59 32.00 -9.27
CA THR A 275 -1.24 31.86 -10.58
C THR A 275 -1.64 33.25 -11.12
N LEU A 276 -1.23 33.55 -12.37
CA LEU A 276 -1.55 34.81 -13.04
C LEU A 276 -2.83 34.73 -13.88
N ASP A 277 -2.97 33.68 -14.70
CA ASP A 277 -4.15 33.45 -15.54
C ASP A 277 -5.13 32.50 -14.85
N PRO A 278 -6.39 32.93 -14.58
CA PRO A 278 -7.41 32.07 -14.00
C PRO A 278 -7.65 30.76 -14.77
N ASN A 279 -7.43 30.75 -16.09
CA ASN A 279 -7.61 29.56 -16.91
C ASN A 279 -6.49 28.52 -16.72
N THR A 280 -5.41 28.84 -16.01
CA THR A 280 -4.28 27.94 -15.76
C THR A 280 -4.27 27.34 -14.36
N ILE A 281 -5.19 27.77 -13.49
CA ILE A 281 -5.30 27.32 -12.10
C ILE A 281 -5.38 25.78 -12.02
N PHE A 282 -4.47 25.18 -11.27
CA PHE A 282 -4.38 23.72 -11.07
C PHE A 282 -4.34 22.86 -12.36
N ARG A 283 -3.96 23.44 -13.51
CA ARG A 283 -3.74 22.67 -14.75
C ARG A 283 -2.31 22.11 -14.87
N GLY A 284 -1.40 22.55 -14.00
CA GLY A 284 -0.02 22.11 -13.96
C GLY A 284 0.20 20.73 -13.32
N ASN A 285 1.44 20.25 -13.39
CA ASN A 285 1.95 19.10 -12.65
C ASN A 285 2.68 19.59 -11.39
N SER A 286 1.91 19.96 -10.37
CA SER A 286 2.42 20.47 -9.09
C SER A 286 2.28 19.45 -7.96
N LEU A 287 3.01 19.65 -6.86
CA LEU A 287 2.83 18.87 -5.63
C LEU A 287 1.36 18.93 -5.17
N THR A 288 0.75 20.10 -5.16
CA THR A 288 -0.67 20.29 -4.81
C THR A 288 -1.58 19.40 -5.63
N SER A 289 -1.42 19.43 -6.96
CA SER A 289 -2.27 18.66 -7.86
C SER A 289 -2.14 17.15 -7.60
N LYS A 290 -0.92 16.67 -7.34
CA LYS A 290 -0.64 15.27 -7.03
C LYS A 290 -1.15 14.85 -5.66
N CYS A 291 -1.03 15.70 -4.64
CA CYS A 291 -1.57 15.43 -3.31
C CYS A 291 -3.10 15.31 -3.33
N ILE A 292 -3.78 16.18 -4.08
CA ILE A 292 -5.23 16.11 -4.24
C ILE A 292 -5.62 14.86 -5.04
N ASP A 293 -4.93 14.55 -6.15
CA ASP A 293 -5.17 13.34 -6.94
C ASP A 293 -5.08 12.06 -6.09
N GLU A 294 -4.01 11.93 -5.30
CA GLU A 294 -3.83 10.77 -4.41
C GLU A 294 -4.86 10.75 -3.27
N THR A 295 -5.20 11.90 -2.69
CA THR A 295 -6.25 11.98 -1.65
C THR A 295 -7.62 11.56 -2.21
N MET A 296 -7.99 12.02 -3.41
CA MET A 296 -9.24 11.63 -4.07
C MET A 296 -9.25 10.14 -4.41
N LYS A 297 -8.14 9.57 -4.88
CA LYS A 297 -8.05 8.12 -5.12
C LYS A 297 -8.23 7.32 -3.83
N LEU A 298 -7.58 7.74 -2.75
CA LEU A 298 -7.62 7.03 -1.47
C LEU A 298 -8.98 7.11 -0.79
N ALA A 299 -9.58 8.30 -0.73
CA ALA A 299 -10.85 8.53 -0.03
C ALA A 299 -12.08 8.27 -0.91
N GLY A 300 -11.96 8.50 -2.22
CA GLY A 300 -13.06 8.52 -3.18
C GLY A 300 -13.28 7.21 -3.92
N MET A 301 -12.45 6.18 -3.74
CA MET A 301 -12.57 4.92 -4.47
C MET A 301 -13.96 4.28 -4.32
N HIS A 302 -14.47 4.20 -3.08
CA HIS A 302 -15.80 3.67 -2.83
C HIS A 302 -16.91 4.55 -3.45
N TYR A 303 -16.73 5.86 -3.38
CA TYR A 303 -17.66 6.82 -3.99
C TYR A 303 -17.73 6.65 -5.51
N LEU A 304 -16.60 6.44 -6.20
CA LEU A 304 -16.56 6.09 -7.62
C LEU A 304 -17.27 4.79 -7.92
N GLN A 305 -17.03 3.75 -7.11
CA GLN A 305 -17.66 2.45 -7.31
C GLN A 305 -19.18 2.55 -7.22
N VAL A 306 -19.72 3.20 -6.20
CA VAL A 306 -21.17 3.36 -6.04
C VAL A 306 -21.78 4.21 -7.18
N THR A 307 -21.04 5.23 -7.65
CA THR A 307 -21.55 6.21 -8.63
C THR A 307 -21.45 5.70 -10.07
N LEU A 308 -20.31 5.14 -10.48
CA LEU A 308 -20.01 4.84 -11.89
C LEU A 308 -20.04 3.36 -12.23
N LYS A 309 -19.70 2.46 -11.29
CA LYS A 309 -19.54 1.03 -11.59
C LYS A 309 -20.78 0.40 -12.25
N PRO A 310 -22.03 0.64 -11.79
CA PRO A 310 -23.20 0.02 -12.41
C PRO A 310 -23.36 0.35 -13.89
N ILE A 311 -23.09 1.61 -14.27
CA ILE A 311 -23.22 2.05 -15.67
C ILE A 311 -22.05 1.54 -16.51
N ILE A 312 -20.83 1.54 -15.95
CA ILE A 312 -19.65 1.01 -16.65
C ILE A 312 -19.77 -0.50 -16.88
N ASP A 313 -20.23 -1.26 -15.89
CA ASP A 313 -20.47 -2.69 -16.04
C ASP A 313 -21.47 -2.98 -17.17
N GLU A 314 -22.58 -2.22 -17.23
CA GLU A 314 -23.55 -2.34 -18.33
C GLU A 314 -22.93 -2.01 -19.70
N ILE A 315 -22.17 -0.91 -19.83
CA ILE A 315 -21.51 -0.55 -21.09
C ILE A 315 -20.57 -1.67 -21.56
N CYS A 316 -19.81 -2.25 -20.62
CA CYS A 316 -18.90 -3.35 -20.89
C CYS A 316 -19.58 -4.69 -21.18
N GLU A 317 -20.87 -4.86 -20.85
CA GLU A 317 -21.62 -6.10 -21.10
C GLU A 317 -22.46 -6.02 -22.38
N VAL A 318 -23.06 -4.85 -22.67
CA VAL A 318 -23.97 -4.68 -23.81
C VAL A 318 -23.23 -4.43 -25.12
N HIS A 319 -22.05 -3.79 -25.08
CA HIS A 319 -21.23 -3.48 -26.26
C HIS A 319 -21.97 -2.73 -27.38
N LYS A 320 -22.82 -1.75 -27.04
CA LYS A 320 -23.55 -0.95 -28.06
C LYS A 320 -22.58 -0.13 -28.93
N PRO A 321 -22.81 -0.05 -30.25
CA PRO A 321 -22.03 0.81 -31.13
C PRO A 321 -22.31 2.29 -30.81
N CYS A 322 -21.23 3.03 -30.57
CA CYS A 322 -21.26 4.45 -30.21
C CYS A 322 -20.22 5.25 -31.03
N GLU A 323 -19.72 4.70 -32.15
CA GLU A 323 -18.77 5.41 -33.00
C GLU A 323 -19.50 6.50 -33.79
N ILE A 324 -18.97 7.72 -33.69
CA ILE A 324 -19.55 8.92 -34.32
C ILE A 324 -18.54 9.70 -35.17
N ASP A 325 -17.34 9.13 -35.36
CA ASP A 325 -16.40 9.57 -36.39
C ASP A 325 -16.80 8.94 -37.74
N PRO A 326 -17.25 9.72 -38.73
CA PRO A 326 -17.70 9.18 -40.01
C PRO A 326 -16.64 8.37 -40.76
N VAL A 327 -15.35 8.61 -40.49
CA VAL A 327 -14.23 7.91 -41.13
C VAL A 327 -13.96 6.54 -40.50
N LYS A 328 -14.44 6.30 -39.28
CA LYS A 328 -14.25 5.04 -38.52
C LYS A 328 -15.51 4.19 -38.45
N LEU A 329 -16.61 4.68 -39.03
CA LEU A 329 -17.87 3.95 -39.10
C LEU A 329 -17.68 2.68 -39.95
N LYS A 330 -18.18 1.55 -39.49
CA LYS A 330 -18.13 0.30 -40.27
C LYS A 330 -19.29 0.23 -41.27
N ASP A 331 -19.10 -0.55 -42.33
CA ASP A 331 -20.15 -0.81 -43.32
C ASP A 331 -21.40 -1.42 -42.65
N GLY A 332 -22.54 -0.71 -42.74
CA GLY A 332 -23.81 -1.11 -42.14
C GLY A 332 -24.15 -0.49 -40.77
N GLU A 333 -23.23 0.29 -40.17
CA GLU A 333 -23.53 1.06 -38.96
C GLU A 333 -24.27 2.37 -39.30
N ASN A 334 -25.21 2.77 -38.44
CA ASN A 334 -25.98 4.01 -38.61
C ASN A 334 -25.45 5.09 -37.64
N LEU A 335 -24.97 6.19 -38.21
CA LEU A 335 -24.38 7.30 -37.45
C LEU A 335 -25.37 7.92 -36.44
N GLU A 336 -26.63 8.13 -36.84
CA GLU A 336 -27.65 8.73 -35.96
C GLU A 336 -27.99 7.81 -34.79
N SER A 337 -28.08 6.49 -35.03
CA SER A 337 -28.32 5.51 -33.98
C SER A 337 -27.14 5.43 -32.99
N ASN A 338 -25.90 5.44 -33.50
CA ASN A 338 -24.71 5.46 -32.66
C ASN A 338 -24.62 6.74 -31.82
N MET A 339 -25.01 7.88 -32.40
CA MET A 339 -25.04 9.17 -31.71
C MET A 339 -26.10 9.19 -30.60
N GLU A 340 -27.28 8.63 -30.83
CA GLU A 340 -28.33 8.50 -29.81
C GLU A 340 -27.91 7.53 -28.69
N ASN A 341 -27.27 6.41 -29.01
CA ASN A 341 -26.71 5.49 -28.01
C ASN A 341 -25.71 6.21 -27.10
N LEU A 342 -24.77 6.97 -27.69
CA LEU A 342 -23.79 7.74 -26.95
C LEU A 342 -24.46 8.80 -26.08
N ARG A 343 -25.45 9.54 -26.62
CA ARG A 343 -26.21 10.57 -25.90
C ARG A 343 -26.86 9.99 -24.64
N GLN A 344 -27.53 8.85 -24.74
CA GLN A 344 -28.19 8.20 -23.60
C GLN A 344 -27.19 7.80 -22.51
N TYR A 345 -26.02 7.27 -22.87
CA TYR A 345 -24.99 6.95 -21.89
C TYR A 345 -24.42 8.20 -21.21
N VAL A 346 -24.16 9.28 -21.96
CA VAL A 346 -23.71 10.56 -21.39
C VAL A 346 -24.74 11.10 -20.41
N GLU A 347 -26.02 11.17 -20.78
CA GLU A 347 -27.09 11.68 -19.92
C GLU A 347 -27.22 10.88 -18.62
N ARG A 348 -27.14 9.54 -18.70
CA ARG A 348 -27.19 8.67 -17.51
C ARG A 348 -26.01 8.89 -16.59
N ILE A 349 -24.79 8.91 -17.12
CA ILE A 349 -23.57 9.14 -16.33
C ILE A 349 -23.62 10.53 -15.69
N PHE A 350 -23.95 11.55 -16.48
CA PHE A 350 -24.05 12.93 -16.01
C PHE A 350 -25.07 13.09 -14.88
N ASN A 351 -26.25 12.49 -15.02
CA ASN A 351 -27.32 12.55 -14.02
C ASN A 351 -26.92 11.84 -12.70
N VAL A 352 -26.27 10.67 -12.79
CA VAL A 352 -25.80 9.97 -11.58
C VAL A 352 -24.67 10.73 -10.89
N ILE A 353 -23.72 11.30 -11.64
CA ILE A 353 -22.67 12.16 -11.07
C ILE A 353 -23.29 13.38 -10.36
N THR A 354 -24.11 14.17 -11.04
CA THR A 354 -24.64 15.43 -10.49
C THR A 354 -25.57 15.21 -9.29
N LYS A 355 -26.27 14.08 -9.19
CA LYS A 355 -27.08 13.71 -8.02
C LYS A 355 -26.29 13.06 -6.88
N SER A 356 -25.05 12.67 -7.11
CA SER A 356 -24.24 11.94 -6.13
C SER A 356 -23.55 12.83 -5.08
N GLY A 357 -23.69 14.16 -5.15
CA GLY A 357 -22.91 15.09 -4.30
C GLY A 357 -23.04 14.85 -2.80
N MET A 358 -24.22 14.41 -2.31
CA MET A 358 -24.42 14.03 -0.91
C MET A 358 -23.60 12.81 -0.45
N SER A 359 -23.12 12.01 -1.39
CA SER A 359 -22.29 10.83 -1.14
C SER A 359 -20.80 11.10 -1.27
N CYS A 360 -20.40 12.32 -1.64
CA CYS A 360 -18.99 12.70 -1.75
C CYS A 360 -18.30 12.61 -0.37
N PRO A 361 -17.10 12.00 -0.26
CA PRO A 361 -16.37 11.91 1.00
C PRO A 361 -16.04 13.30 1.57
N THR A 362 -16.24 13.47 2.87
CA THR A 362 -16.06 14.76 3.55
C THR A 362 -14.66 15.33 3.40
N ILE A 363 -13.64 14.49 3.43
CA ILE A 363 -12.25 14.93 3.27
C ILE A 363 -12.03 15.59 1.90
N MET A 364 -12.70 15.08 0.85
CA MET A 364 -12.70 15.71 -0.47
C MET A 364 -13.50 17.01 -0.44
N CYS A 365 -14.64 17.03 0.24
CA CYS A 365 -15.45 18.24 0.35
C CYS A 365 -14.74 19.40 1.06
N ASP A 366 -14.02 19.11 2.14
CA ASP A 366 -13.24 20.12 2.88
C ASP A 366 -12.07 20.66 2.04
N ILE A 367 -11.42 19.79 1.25
CA ILE A 367 -10.41 20.22 0.27
C ILE A 367 -11.07 21.11 -0.80
N PHE A 368 -12.17 20.68 -1.41
CA PHE A 368 -12.85 21.45 -2.45
C PHE A 368 -13.37 22.80 -1.95
N PHE A 369 -13.87 22.87 -0.72
CA PHE A 369 -14.20 24.13 -0.07
C PHE A 369 -12.97 25.04 0.02
N SER A 370 -11.83 24.52 0.49
CA SER A 370 -10.60 25.30 0.58
C SER A 370 -10.10 25.80 -0.79
N LEU A 371 -10.19 24.98 -1.84
CA LEU A 371 -9.80 25.37 -3.19
C LEU A 371 -10.69 26.48 -3.74
N ARG A 372 -12.00 26.34 -3.54
CA ARG A 372 -13.02 27.31 -3.94
C ARG A 372 -12.77 28.66 -3.27
N GLU A 373 -12.57 28.67 -1.95
CA GLU A 373 -12.34 29.89 -1.19
C GLU A 373 -11.03 30.57 -1.63
N SER A 374 -9.95 29.81 -1.79
CA SER A 374 -8.66 30.36 -2.24
C SER A 374 -8.78 30.99 -3.63
N ALA A 375 -9.47 30.33 -4.55
CA ALA A 375 -9.71 30.85 -5.90
C ALA A 375 -10.61 32.10 -5.88
N ALA A 376 -11.67 32.11 -5.06
CA ALA A 376 -12.58 33.25 -4.94
C ALA A 376 -11.89 34.49 -4.36
N VAL A 377 -11.02 34.32 -3.36
CA VAL A 377 -10.26 35.41 -2.74
C VAL A 377 -9.27 36.02 -3.74
N ARG A 378 -8.57 35.20 -4.52
CA ARG A 378 -7.55 35.64 -5.48
C ARG A 378 -8.11 36.26 -6.76
N PHE A 379 -9.25 35.78 -7.23
CA PHE A 379 -9.86 36.14 -8.51
C PHE A 379 -11.27 36.72 -8.35
N GLN A 380 -11.40 37.78 -7.54
CA GLN A 380 -12.69 38.42 -7.22
C GLN A 380 -13.46 38.94 -8.46
N GLY A 381 -12.77 39.17 -9.57
CA GLY A 381 -13.36 39.67 -10.83
C GLY A 381 -14.03 38.62 -11.72
N ASP A 382 -13.85 37.31 -11.47
CA ASP A 382 -14.52 36.26 -12.25
C ASP A 382 -15.12 35.19 -11.31
N PRO A 383 -16.44 35.25 -11.03
CA PRO A 383 -17.11 34.31 -10.14
C PRO A 383 -17.05 32.86 -10.60
N ASP A 384 -16.78 32.58 -11.88
CA ASP A 384 -16.75 31.21 -12.40
C ASP A 384 -15.46 30.47 -12.05
N VAL A 385 -14.37 31.19 -11.74
CA VAL A 385 -13.07 30.59 -11.39
C VAL A 385 -13.17 29.71 -10.16
N ARG A 386 -14.05 30.04 -9.21
CA ARG A 386 -14.34 29.22 -8.02
C ARG A 386 -14.87 27.84 -8.37
N TYR A 387 -15.63 27.73 -9.46
CA TYR A 387 -16.16 26.47 -9.97
C TYR A 387 -15.10 25.74 -10.81
N THR A 388 -14.35 26.48 -11.64
CA THR A 388 -13.25 25.92 -12.44
C THR A 388 -12.19 25.24 -11.56
N ALA A 389 -11.83 25.84 -10.43
CA ALA A 389 -10.85 25.31 -9.48
C ALA A 389 -11.25 23.95 -8.87
N VAL A 390 -12.54 23.74 -8.60
CA VAL A 390 -13.04 22.45 -8.08
C VAL A 390 -13.25 21.46 -9.23
N SER A 391 -13.79 21.92 -10.35
CA SER A 391 -14.08 21.11 -11.53
C SER A 391 -12.82 20.48 -12.13
N SER A 392 -11.69 21.21 -12.14
CA SER A 392 -10.39 20.73 -12.61
C SER A 392 -9.87 19.52 -11.83
N PHE A 393 -10.41 19.22 -10.66
CA PHE A 393 -10.12 18.00 -9.92
C PHE A 393 -11.23 16.96 -10.09
N ILE A 394 -12.46 17.29 -9.71
CA ILE A 394 -13.52 16.29 -9.61
C ILE A 394 -13.93 15.72 -10.99
N PHE A 395 -14.00 16.55 -12.04
CA PHE A 395 -14.33 16.07 -13.39
C PHE A 395 -13.08 15.65 -14.15
N LEU A 396 -12.07 16.53 -14.23
CA LEU A 396 -10.90 16.34 -15.07
C LEU A 396 -9.92 15.28 -14.54
N ARG A 397 -9.73 15.17 -13.22
CA ARG A 397 -8.71 14.30 -12.61
C ARG A 397 -9.29 13.09 -11.86
N PHE A 398 -10.61 13.03 -11.70
CA PHE A 398 -11.28 11.96 -10.96
C PHE A 398 -12.32 11.21 -11.79
N PHE A 399 -13.47 11.83 -12.13
CA PHE A 399 -14.52 11.12 -12.88
C PHE A 399 -14.14 10.76 -14.32
N ALA A 400 -13.62 11.71 -15.11
CA ALA A 400 -13.28 11.43 -16.50
C ALA A 400 -12.17 10.37 -16.63
N PRO A 401 -11.05 10.43 -15.87
CA PRO A 401 -10.06 9.35 -15.87
C PRO A 401 -10.62 7.99 -15.43
N ALA A 402 -11.55 7.97 -14.46
CA ALA A 402 -12.20 6.73 -14.02
C ALA A 402 -13.11 6.12 -15.10
N ILE A 403 -13.75 6.94 -15.93
CA ILE A 403 -14.52 6.49 -17.09
C ILE A 403 -13.57 6.00 -18.20
N LEU A 404 -12.50 6.75 -18.49
CA LEU A 404 -11.54 6.42 -19.54
C LEU A 404 -10.77 5.13 -19.27
N SER A 405 -10.38 4.89 -18.01
CA SER A 405 -9.59 3.73 -17.60
C SER A 405 -10.17 3.07 -16.34
N PRO A 406 -11.32 2.38 -16.45
CA PRO A 406 -12.04 1.84 -15.30
C PRO A 406 -11.24 0.83 -14.47
N ASN A 407 -10.28 0.14 -15.09
CA ASN A 407 -9.42 -0.84 -14.43
C ASN A 407 -8.43 -0.19 -13.45
N LEU A 408 -7.88 1.00 -13.79
CA LEU A 408 -6.96 1.72 -12.90
C LEU A 408 -7.67 2.23 -11.63
N PHE A 409 -8.99 2.43 -11.71
CA PHE A 409 -9.85 2.84 -10.60
C PHE A 409 -10.64 1.67 -10.00
N GLN A 410 -10.23 0.42 -10.22
CA GLN A 410 -10.84 -0.77 -9.63
C GLN A 410 -12.36 -0.90 -9.89
N LEU A 411 -12.85 -0.30 -10.98
CA LEU A 411 -14.24 -0.43 -11.42
C LEU A 411 -14.41 -1.73 -12.24
N ARG A 412 -13.35 -2.14 -12.94
CA ARG A 412 -13.26 -3.40 -13.71
C ARG A 412 -11.96 -4.15 -13.41
N PRO A 413 -11.96 -5.49 -13.44
CA PRO A 413 -10.75 -6.29 -13.21
C PRO A 413 -9.83 -6.37 -14.44
N HIS A 414 -10.35 -6.14 -15.65
CA HIS A 414 -9.62 -6.28 -16.90
C HIS A 414 -9.75 -5.03 -17.77
N HIS A 415 -8.82 -4.85 -18.71
CA HIS A 415 -8.91 -3.79 -19.71
C HIS A 415 -10.13 -4.01 -20.61
N PRO A 416 -10.91 -2.95 -20.92
CA PRO A 416 -11.98 -3.05 -21.91
C PRO A 416 -11.44 -3.45 -23.28
N ASP A 417 -12.25 -4.15 -24.08
CA ASP A 417 -11.95 -4.42 -25.48
C ASP A 417 -11.89 -3.10 -26.30
N PRO A 418 -11.30 -3.11 -27.51
CA PRO A 418 -11.10 -1.88 -28.28
C PRO A 418 -12.38 -1.08 -28.59
N LEU A 419 -13.51 -1.75 -28.82
CA LEU A 419 -14.79 -1.10 -29.12
C LEU A 419 -15.32 -0.37 -27.87
N THR A 420 -15.30 -1.06 -26.73
CA THR A 420 -15.71 -0.49 -25.45
C THR A 420 -14.78 0.63 -25.00
N ALA A 421 -13.47 0.45 -25.16
CA ALA A 421 -12.47 1.48 -24.85
C ALA A 421 -12.69 2.76 -25.66
N ARG A 422 -13.06 2.63 -26.94
CA ARG A 422 -13.44 3.77 -27.79
C ARG A 422 -14.68 4.48 -27.27
N THR A 423 -15.73 3.73 -26.92
CA THR A 423 -16.96 4.28 -26.32
C THR A 423 -16.66 5.04 -25.02
N LEU A 424 -15.90 4.43 -24.11
CA LEU A 424 -15.48 5.05 -22.85
C LEU A 424 -14.65 6.32 -23.06
N THR A 425 -13.83 6.37 -24.12
CA THR A 425 -13.07 7.57 -24.50
C THR A 425 -14.00 8.72 -24.87
N LEU A 426 -15.01 8.47 -25.70
CA LEU A 426 -16.00 9.48 -26.09
C LEU A 426 -16.83 9.97 -24.89
N LEU A 427 -17.24 9.04 -24.01
CA LEU A 427 -17.94 9.36 -22.77
C LEU A 427 -17.08 10.23 -21.84
N SER A 428 -15.83 9.84 -21.60
CA SER A 428 -14.89 10.58 -20.76
C SER A 428 -14.70 12.01 -21.28
N LYS A 429 -14.42 12.18 -22.58
CA LYS A 429 -14.24 13.50 -23.20
C LYS A 429 -15.48 14.38 -23.06
N THR A 430 -16.66 13.80 -23.26
CA THR A 430 -17.92 14.55 -23.16
C THR A 430 -18.17 14.98 -21.72
N ILE A 431 -18.07 14.07 -20.74
CA ILE A 431 -18.28 14.39 -19.32
C ILE A 431 -17.26 15.41 -18.82
N GLN A 432 -16.00 15.32 -19.24
CA GLN A 432 -14.96 16.32 -18.94
C GLN A 432 -15.33 17.70 -19.51
N THR A 433 -15.82 17.76 -20.74
CA THR A 433 -16.22 19.01 -21.40
C THR A 433 -17.40 19.66 -20.69
N LEU A 434 -18.44 18.88 -20.34
CA LEU A 434 -19.60 19.36 -19.59
C LEU A 434 -19.22 19.88 -18.20
N GLY A 435 -18.31 19.18 -17.51
CA GLY A 435 -17.83 19.57 -16.19
C GLY A 435 -17.00 20.86 -16.19
N SER A 436 -16.25 21.14 -17.26
CA SER A 436 -15.27 22.24 -17.28
C SER A 436 -15.87 23.65 -17.30
N LEU A 437 -17.18 23.80 -17.51
CA LEU A 437 -17.94 25.07 -17.44
C LEU A 437 -17.36 26.26 -18.27
N SER A 438 -16.44 26.00 -19.22
CA SER A 438 -15.75 27.05 -19.97
C SER A 438 -16.71 27.93 -20.77
N LYS A 439 -16.64 29.25 -20.56
CA LYS A 439 -17.37 30.29 -21.32
C LYS A 439 -17.02 30.30 -22.81
N SER A 440 -15.86 29.79 -23.18
CA SER A 440 -15.41 29.70 -24.56
C SER A 440 -16.06 28.51 -25.28
N LYS A 441 -17.40 28.51 -25.39
CA LYS A 441 -18.18 27.58 -26.22
C LYS A 441 -17.87 27.74 -27.73
N SER A 442 -16.98 28.66 -28.10
CA SER A 442 -16.51 28.93 -29.46
C SER A 442 -15.04 28.57 -29.71
N ALA A 443 -14.33 27.97 -28.75
CA ALA A 443 -12.95 27.55 -28.98
C ALA A 443 -12.91 26.28 -29.85
N SER A 444 -12.62 26.47 -31.15
CA SER A 444 -12.02 25.50 -32.08
C SER A 444 -12.13 24.04 -31.60
N PHE A 445 -13.24 23.38 -31.92
CA PHE A 445 -13.32 21.93 -31.72
C PHE A 445 -12.18 21.30 -32.53
N LYS A 446 -11.14 20.81 -31.84
CA LYS A 446 -10.04 20.08 -32.48
C LYS A 446 -10.54 18.87 -33.29
N GLU A 447 -11.72 18.37 -32.95
CA GLU A 447 -12.39 17.24 -33.58
C GLU A 447 -13.76 17.73 -34.11
N SER A 448 -13.82 18.09 -35.40
CA SER A 448 -15.02 18.66 -36.04
C SER A 448 -16.26 17.75 -35.95
N TYR A 449 -16.06 16.42 -35.96
CA TYR A 449 -17.14 15.44 -35.84
C TYR A 449 -17.85 15.47 -34.47
N MET A 450 -17.23 16.04 -33.43
CA MET A 450 -17.84 16.16 -32.11
C MET A 450 -18.74 17.40 -31.98
N ALA A 451 -18.63 18.37 -32.88
CA ALA A 451 -19.32 19.66 -32.77
C ALA A 451 -20.84 19.48 -32.71
N THR A 452 -21.40 18.73 -33.67
CA THR A 452 -22.84 18.41 -33.73
C THR A 452 -23.32 17.65 -32.50
N PHE A 453 -22.48 16.78 -31.92
CA PHE A 453 -22.83 16.04 -30.71
C PHE A 453 -22.89 16.94 -29.47
N TYR A 454 -22.00 17.94 -29.36
CA TYR A 454 -22.01 18.87 -28.24
C TYR A 454 -23.21 19.83 -28.25
N GLU A 455 -23.85 20.06 -29.40
CA GLU A 455 -25.06 20.89 -29.48
C GLU A 455 -26.21 20.37 -28.61
N TYR A 456 -26.35 19.04 -28.46
CA TYR A 456 -27.34 18.41 -27.58
C TYR A 456 -27.19 18.80 -26.09
N PHE A 457 -26.00 19.28 -25.69
CA PHE A 457 -25.68 19.60 -24.31
C PHE A 457 -25.45 21.09 -24.06
N ASN A 458 -25.72 21.94 -25.06
CA ASN A 458 -25.55 23.39 -24.93
C ASN A 458 -26.61 24.08 -24.06
N GLU A 459 -27.65 23.35 -23.65
CA GLU A 459 -28.72 23.84 -22.77
C GLU A 459 -28.21 24.27 -21.38
N GLN A 460 -28.81 25.35 -20.84
CA GLN A 460 -28.44 25.92 -19.54
C GLN A 460 -28.60 24.92 -18.38
N LYS A 461 -29.53 23.97 -18.50
CA LYS A 461 -29.80 22.92 -17.48
C LYS A 461 -28.55 22.13 -17.08
N TYR A 462 -27.64 21.85 -18.02
CA TYR A 462 -26.42 21.09 -17.74
C TYR A 462 -25.42 21.93 -16.94
N THR A 463 -25.29 23.21 -17.29
CA THR A 463 -24.43 24.17 -16.59
C THR A 463 -24.91 24.34 -15.14
N ASP A 464 -26.21 24.50 -14.93
CA ASP A 464 -26.79 24.69 -13.61
C ASP A 464 -26.70 23.41 -12.75
N ALA A 465 -26.89 22.23 -13.34
CA ALA A 465 -26.72 20.95 -12.65
C ALA A 465 -25.27 20.75 -12.16
N VAL A 466 -24.27 21.09 -13.00
CA VAL A 466 -22.86 21.04 -12.59
C VAL A 466 -22.58 22.05 -11.48
N ARG A 467 -23.04 23.30 -11.60
CA ARG A 467 -22.85 24.33 -10.56
C ARG A 467 -23.44 23.90 -9.23
N ASN A 468 -24.69 23.41 -9.22
CA ASN A 468 -25.34 22.89 -8.02
C ASN A 468 -24.57 21.72 -7.39
N PHE A 469 -24.05 20.81 -8.21
CA PHE A 469 -23.21 19.71 -7.75
C PHE A 469 -21.90 20.22 -7.14
N LEU A 470 -21.21 21.14 -7.82
CA LEU A 470 -19.96 21.73 -7.34
C LEU A 470 -20.17 22.52 -6.05
N ASP A 471 -21.26 23.29 -5.93
CA ASP A 471 -21.65 24.00 -4.72
C ASP A 471 -21.87 23.02 -3.56
N LEU A 472 -22.56 21.90 -3.81
CA LEU A 472 -22.84 20.89 -2.80
C LEU A 472 -21.57 20.22 -2.25
N ILE A 473 -20.65 19.82 -3.13
CA ILE A 473 -19.41 19.15 -2.71
C ILE A 473 -18.35 20.13 -2.19
N SER A 474 -18.47 21.43 -2.46
CA SER A 474 -17.55 22.46 -1.96
C SER A 474 -18.13 23.25 -0.79
N SER A 475 -19.18 22.75 -0.14
CA SER A 475 -19.73 23.34 1.08
C SER A 475 -19.16 22.60 2.30
N SER A 476 -18.27 23.23 3.07
CA SER A 476 -17.74 22.61 4.29
C SER A 476 -18.76 22.64 5.43
N GLY A 477 -18.71 21.64 6.31
CA GLY A 477 -19.52 21.53 7.52
C GLY A 477 -19.32 22.66 8.55
N ARG A 478 -18.50 23.68 8.28
CA ARG A 478 -18.63 25.01 8.91
C ARG A 478 -19.90 25.70 8.41
N ARG A 479 -21.05 25.13 8.76
CA ARG A 479 -22.34 25.77 8.59
C ARG A 479 -22.41 26.96 9.53
N ASP A 480 -22.06 28.14 9.02
CA ASP A 480 -22.73 29.34 9.50
C ASP A 480 -24.21 29.13 9.19
N HIS A 481 -25.02 28.87 10.23
CA HIS A 481 -26.39 28.33 10.14
C HIS A 481 -27.40 29.29 9.48
N LYS A 482 -26.93 30.30 8.75
CA LYS A 482 -27.74 31.40 8.22
C LYS A 482 -27.98 31.34 6.70
N SER A 483 -27.36 30.44 5.94
CA SER A 483 -27.38 30.53 4.46
C SER A 483 -28.09 29.40 3.70
N ILE A 484 -28.72 28.43 4.37
CA ILE A 484 -29.64 27.49 3.70
C ILE A 484 -30.98 27.56 4.44
N GLU A 485 -31.94 28.32 3.90
CA GLU A 485 -33.26 28.53 4.50
C GLU A 485 -34.14 27.26 4.54
N GLN A 486 -33.76 26.16 3.85
CA GLN A 486 -34.57 24.93 3.81
C GLN A 486 -33.77 23.63 4.04
N PRO A 487 -34.12 22.83 5.07
CA PRO A 487 -33.47 21.54 5.35
C PRO A 487 -33.85 20.46 4.31
N ILE A 488 -32.85 19.83 3.70
CA ILE A 488 -33.02 18.74 2.72
C ILE A 488 -33.36 17.45 3.46
N VAL A 489 -34.47 16.80 3.08
CA VAL A 489 -34.88 15.51 3.65
C VAL A 489 -34.09 14.38 3.01
N LEU A 490 -33.31 13.67 3.81
CA LEU A 490 -32.48 12.53 3.38
C LEU A 490 -33.23 11.21 3.46
N LYS A 491 -34.05 11.03 4.50
CA LYS A 491 -34.88 9.84 4.69
C LYS A 491 -36.03 10.12 5.64
N GLU A 492 -37.17 9.49 5.40
CA GLU A 492 -38.32 9.54 6.31
C GLU A 492 -39.03 8.18 6.36
N GLY A 493 -39.68 7.89 7.49
CA GLY A 493 -40.38 6.62 7.65
C GLY A 493 -40.93 6.39 9.06
N PHE A 494 -41.85 5.44 9.19
CA PHE A 494 -42.37 5.02 10.49
C PHE A 494 -41.46 3.98 11.14
N MET A 495 -41.03 4.27 12.36
CA MET A 495 -40.30 3.32 13.22
C MET A 495 -40.85 3.34 14.64
N ILE A 496 -40.49 2.35 15.45
CA ILE A 496 -40.93 2.25 16.84
C ILE A 496 -39.78 2.69 17.74
N LYS A 497 -40.00 3.64 18.64
CA LYS A 497 -38.99 4.06 19.62
C LYS A 497 -39.38 3.78 21.06
N ARG A 498 -38.39 3.48 21.89
CA ARG A 498 -38.59 3.37 23.34
C ARG A 498 -38.83 4.76 23.95
N ALA A 499 -39.86 4.91 24.79
CA ALA A 499 -40.04 6.12 25.58
C ALA A 499 -38.86 6.33 26.52
N GLN A 500 -38.24 7.51 26.46
CA GLN A 500 -37.05 7.79 27.25
C GLN A 500 -37.37 8.33 28.67
N GLY A 501 -38.66 8.40 29.06
CA GLY A 501 -39.10 8.78 30.41
C GLY A 501 -38.69 10.19 30.83
N ARG A 502 -39.55 11.20 30.59
CA ARG A 502 -39.30 12.58 31.07
C ARG A 502 -39.47 12.72 32.60
N ASN A 503 -40.15 11.76 33.25
CA ASN A 503 -40.39 11.73 34.71
C ASN A 503 -39.83 10.43 35.32
N ARG A 504 -39.28 10.50 36.55
CA ARG A 504 -38.69 9.36 37.28
C ARG A 504 -39.64 8.16 37.47
N PHE A 505 -40.95 8.36 37.38
CA PHE A 505 -41.99 7.34 37.57
C PHE A 505 -42.80 7.00 36.31
N GLY A 506 -42.41 7.50 35.13
CA GLY A 506 -43.16 7.28 33.88
C GLY A 506 -42.93 5.89 33.26
N ILE A 507 -44.00 5.22 32.85
CA ILE A 507 -43.95 3.92 32.17
C ILE A 507 -43.20 4.03 30.83
N LYS A 508 -42.10 3.28 30.68
CA LYS A 508 -41.23 3.29 29.48
C LYS A 508 -41.78 2.38 28.37
N ASN A 509 -42.83 2.83 27.68
CA ASN A 509 -43.45 2.09 26.57
C ASN A 509 -42.79 2.36 25.20
N PHE A 510 -42.88 1.38 24.29
CA PHE A 510 -42.53 1.55 22.89
C PHE A 510 -43.66 2.24 22.11
N LYS A 511 -43.32 3.18 21.23
CA LYS A 511 -44.31 3.95 20.46
C LYS A 511 -43.88 4.13 19.01
N LYS A 512 -44.79 3.87 18.08
CA LYS A 512 -44.62 4.16 16.64
C LYS A 512 -44.58 5.67 16.41
N ARG A 513 -43.58 6.15 15.67
CA ARG A 513 -43.32 7.57 15.39
C ARG A 513 -42.85 7.76 13.95
N TRP A 514 -43.12 8.93 13.40
CA TRP A 514 -42.62 9.33 12.08
C TRP A 514 -41.24 9.95 12.24
N PHE A 515 -40.22 9.29 11.73
CA PHE A 515 -38.85 9.77 11.74
C PHE A 515 -38.54 10.52 10.46
N ARG A 516 -37.77 11.60 10.59
CA ARG A 516 -37.28 12.40 9.47
C ARG A 516 -35.82 12.72 9.72
N LEU A 517 -34.97 12.31 8.80
CA LEU A 517 -33.57 12.68 8.76
C LEU A 517 -33.39 13.77 7.71
N THR A 518 -32.78 14.87 8.12
CA THR A 518 -32.34 15.94 7.23
C THR A 518 -30.83 16.05 7.28
N ASN A 519 -30.26 16.93 6.45
CA ASN A 519 -28.85 17.29 6.56
C ASN A 519 -28.51 18.01 7.89
N HIS A 520 -29.49 18.60 8.60
CA HIS A 520 -29.26 19.36 9.85
C HIS A 520 -29.53 18.56 11.13
N GLU A 521 -30.59 17.75 11.10
CA GLU A 521 -31.11 17.10 12.29
C GLU A 521 -31.82 15.78 11.96
N PHE A 522 -31.81 14.89 12.94
CA PHE A 522 -32.63 13.69 13.01
C PHE A 522 -33.79 13.93 13.98
N THR A 523 -35.02 13.97 13.46
CA THR A 523 -36.23 14.28 14.22
C THR A 523 -37.20 13.12 14.24
N TYR A 524 -38.07 13.11 15.25
CA TYR A 524 -39.25 12.25 15.26
C TYR A 524 -40.51 12.97 15.72
N HIS A 525 -41.63 12.59 15.11
CA HIS A 525 -42.94 13.24 15.22
C HIS A 525 -44.00 12.21 15.64
N LYS A 526 -45.12 12.66 16.21
CA LYS A 526 -46.25 11.76 16.51
C LYS A 526 -46.87 11.27 15.19
N HIS A 527 -47.11 12.17 14.24
CA HIS A 527 -47.52 11.93 12.85
C HIS A 527 -46.72 12.81 11.87
N LYS A 528 -46.82 12.56 10.55
CA LYS A 528 -45.99 13.19 9.50
C LYS A 528 -46.07 14.73 9.47
N VAL A 529 -47.19 15.31 9.88
CA VAL A 529 -47.48 16.77 9.79
C VAL A 529 -47.30 17.47 11.15
N ASP A 530 -46.97 16.74 12.20
CA ASP A 530 -46.82 17.32 13.54
C ASP A 530 -45.47 18.02 13.73
N HIS A 531 -45.38 18.90 14.73
CA HIS A 531 -44.11 19.44 15.20
C HIS A 531 -43.21 18.34 15.81
N PRO A 532 -41.87 18.47 15.69
CA PRO A 532 -40.94 17.46 16.19
C PRO A 532 -41.03 17.32 17.71
N LEU A 533 -41.23 16.08 18.17
CA LEU A 533 -41.21 15.77 19.60
C LEU A 533 -39.79 15.79 20.18
N CYS A 534 -38.81 15.58 19.30
CA CYS A 534 -37.38 15.63 19.57
C CYS A 534 -36.68 16.00 18.27
N SER A 535 -35.67 16.84 18.38
CA SER A 535 -34.68 17.09 17.34
C SER A 535 -33.31 16.75 17.89
N ILE A 536 -32.56 15.96 17.11
CA ILE A 536 -31.18 15.58 17.41
C ILE A 536 -30.33 16.19 16.29
N PRO A 537 -29.60 17.28 16.54
CA PRO A 537 -28.63 17.81 15.57
C PRO A 537 -27.65 16.72 15.15
N ILE A 538 -27.24 16.71 13.88
CA ILE A 538 -26.31 15.67 13.37
C ILE A 538 -25.00 15.65 14.17
N GLU A 539 -24.52 16.81 14.62
CA GLU A 539 -23.34 16.97 15.49
C GLU A 539 -23.50 16.34 16.89
N ASN A 540 -24.71 16.00 17.30
CA ASN A 540 -25.00 15.34 18.57
C ASN A 540 -25.21 13.83 18.40
N ILE A 541 -25.10 13.29 17.18
CA ILE A 541 -25.08 11.84 16.96
C ILE A 541 -23.64 11.35 17.13
N LEU A 542 -23.37 10.68 18.26
CA LEU A 542 -22.03 10.23 18.64
C LEU A 542 -21.69 8.84 18.09
N ALA A 543 -22.68 7.96 17.96
CA ALA A 543 -22.56 6.65 17.32
C ALA A 543 -23.95 6.11 16.95
N VAL A 544 -23.99 5.21 15.96
CA VAL A 544 -25.22 4.52 15.53
C VAL A 544 -24.88 3.06 15.35
N GLU A 545 -25.47 2.20 16.17
CA GLU A 545 -25.03 0.81 16.26
C GLU A 545 -26.22 -0.14 16.44
N LYS A 546 -26.04 -1.39 16.01
CA LYS A 546 -27.04 -2.44 16.26
C LYS A 546 -27.15 -2.68 17.76
N LEU A 547 -28.38 -2.90 18.24
CA LEU A 547 -28.65 -3.26 19.62
C LEU A 547 -28.86 -4.77 19.73
N GLU A 548 -28.26 -5.40 20.73
CA GLU A 548 -28.45 -6.82 21.01
C GLU A 548 -29.91 -7.15 21.34
N GLU A 549 -30.43 -8.23 20.76
CA GLU A 549 -31.84 -8.62 20.85
C GLU A 549 -32.26 -8.88 22.30
N GLU A 550 -31.37 -9.41 23.13
CA GLU A 550 -31.61 -9.68 24.55
C GLU A 550 -31.93 -8.43 25.38
N SER A 551 -31.61 -7.23 24.87
CA SER A 551 -31.93 -5.96 25.54
C SER A 551 -33.43 -5.77 25.76
N PHE A 552 -34.25 -6.16 24.77
CA PHE A 552 -35.70 -5.94 24.78
C PHE A 552 -36.51 -7.12 24.23
N LYS A 553 -35.85 -8.21 23.82
CA LYS A 553 -36.44 -9.34 23.09
C LYS A 553 -37.15 -8.91 21.80
N MET A 554 -36.56 -7.93 21.11
CA MET A 554 -37.09 -7.34 19.88
C MET A 554 -36.04 -7.37 18.77
N LYS A 555 -36.42 -7.86 17.59
CA LYS A 555 -35.56 -7.90 16.40
C LYS A 555 -35.47 -6.54 15.72
N ASN A 556 -34.44 -6.36 14.89
CA ASN A 556 -34.21 -5.16 14.06
C ASN A 556 -34.08 -3.87 14.87
N MET A 557 -33.52 -3.99 16.09
CA MET A 557 -33.27 -2.90 17.00
C MET A 557 -31.89 -2.29 16.78
N TYR A 558 -31.81 -0.98 16.87
CA TYR A 558 -30.58 -0.22 16.84
C TYR A 558 -30.65 0.96 17.81
N GLN A 559 -29.50 1.57 18.07
CA GLN A 559 -29.38 2.71 18.97
C GLN A 559 -28.70 3.88 18.28
N VAL A 560 -29.24 5.07 18.52
CA VAL A 560 -28.60 6.35 18.18
C VAL A 560 -28.09 6.94 19.49
N ILE A 561 -26.77 7.00 19.66
CA ILE A 561 -26.12 7.50 20.88
C ILE A 561 -25.94 9.01 20.75
N GLN A 562 -26.41 9.76 21.75
CA GLN A 562 -26.32 11.21 21.85
C GLN A 562 -25.84 11.61 23.26
N PRO A 563 -25.33 12.84 23.48
CA PRO A 563 -24.70 13.25 24.74
C PRO A 563 -25.48 12.94 26.01
N GLU A 564 -26.81 13.05 25.95
CA GLU A 564 -27.67 12.88 27.12
C GLU A 564 -28.00 11.40 27.41
N ARG A 565 -28.32 10.61 26.37
CA ARG A 565 -28.79 9.23 26.49
C ARG A 565 -28.98 8.56 25.13
N ALA A 566 -28.80 7.25 25.05
CA ALA A 566 -29.13 6.51 23.84
C ALA A 566 -30.64 6.53 23.49
N LEU A 567 -30.95 6.67 22.20
CA LEU A 567 -32.28 6.49 21.64
C LEU A 567 -32.38 5.11 21.00
N TYR A 568 -33.21 4.24 21.58
CA TYR A 568 -33.46 2.89 21.07
C TYR A 568 -34.63 2.87 20.07
N ILE A 569 -34.38 2.33 18.88
CA ILE A 569 -35.30 2.34 17.74
C ILE A 569 -35.41 0.94 17.14
N GLN A 570 -36.61 0.55 16.74
CA GLN A 570 -36.92 -0.65 15.98
C GLN A 570 -37.38 -0.27 14.57
N ALA A 571 -36.74 -0.83 13.55
CA ALA A 571 -37.23 -0.78 12.17
C ALA A 571 -38.16 -1.95 11.86
N ASN A 572 -38.91 -1.89 10.76
CA ASN A 572 -39.91 -2.92 10.43
C ASN A 572 -39.25 -4.24 10.00
N ASN A 573 -38.07 -4.19 9.38
CA ASN A 573 -37.31 -5.36 8.95
C ASN A 573 -35.79 -5.09 9.01
N CYS A 574 -34.99 -6.13 8.77
CA CYS A 574 -33.53 -6.04 8.86
C CYS A 574 -32.90 -5.17 7.76
N VAL A 575 -33.54 -5.09 6.58
CA VAL A 575 -33.08 -4.25 5.46
C VAL A 575 -33.25 -2.78 5.81
N GLU A 576 -34.43 -2.42 6.33
CA GLU A 576 -34.73 -1.05 6.77
C GLU A 576 -33.86 -0.65 7.97
N ALA A 577 -33.64 -1.55 8.93
CA ALA A 577 -32.73 -1.30 10.05
C ALA A 577 -31.32 -0.99 9.56
N LYS A 578 -30.79 -1.80 8.63
CA LYS A 578 -29.47 -1.58 8.04
C LYS A 578 -29.41 -0.24 7.29
N ASP A 579 -30.39 0.06 6.47
CA ASP A 579 -30.45 1.30 5.70
C ASP A 579 -30.49 2.55 6.60
N TRP A 580 -31.25 2.52 7.70
CA TRP A 580 -31.23 3.60 8.70
C TRP A 580 -29.90 3.72 9.44
N ILE A 581 -29.28 2.60 9.85
CA ILE A 581 -27.97 2.60 10.49
C ILE A 581 -26.92 3.18 9.53
N ASP A 582 -26.92 2.75 8.28
CA ASP A 582 -25.96 3.16 7.26
C ASP A 582 -26.06 4.67 6.99
N ILE A 583 -27.27 5.18 6.75
CA ILE A 583 -27.46 6.62 6.46
C ILE A 583 -27.15 7.49 7.69
N LEU A 584 -27.55 7.08 8.90
CA LEU A 584 -27.28 7.84 10.13
C LEU A 584 -25.79 7.81 10.50
N THR A 585 -25.12 6.68 10.27
CA THR A 585 -23.65 6.57 10.43
C THR A 585 -22.93 7.46 9.44
N LYS A 586 -23.38 7.51 8.18
CA LYS A 586 -22.80 8.34 7.12
C LYS A 586 -22.94 9.84 7.41
N VAL A 587 -24.13 10.31 7.80
CA VAL A 587 -24.33 11.74 8.10
C VAL A 587 -23.59 12.19 9.37
N SER A 588 -23.43 11.30 10.35
CA SER A 588 -22.70 11.60 11.61
C SER A 588 -21.19 11.35 11.51
N GLN A 589 -20.68 10.85 10.37
CA GLN A 589 -19.29 10.44 10.21
C GLN A 589 -18.28 11.59 10.44
N CYS A 590 -18.69 12.84 10.20
CA CYS A 590 -17.88 14.04 10.36
C CYS A 590 -17.86 14.59 11.80
N ASN A 591 -18.60 13.96 12.72
CA ASN A 591 -18.69 14.44 14.08
C ASN A 591 -17.38 14.16 14.84
N LYS A 592 -16.61 15.22 15.15
CA LYS A 592 -15.35 15.10 15.91
C LYS A 592 -15.52 14.48 17.31
N LYS A 593 -16.76 14.44 17.82
CA LYS A 593 -17.11 13.88 19.13
C LYS A 593 -17.56 12.41 19.04
N ARG A 594 -17.41 11.73 17.90
CA ARG A 594 -17.81 10.33 17.76
C ARG A 594 -17.13 9.43 18.79
N LEU A 595 -17.90 8.51 19.33
CA LEU A 595 -17.38 7.51 20.26
C LEU A 595 -16.61 6.43 19.48
N THR A 596 -15.47 6.00 20.04
CA THR A 596 -14.70 4.87 19.55
C THR A 596 -15.19 3.53 20.11
N VAL A 597 -15.89 3.58 21.25
CA VAL A 597 -16.49 2.42 21.92
C VAL A 597 -17.92 2.73 22.36
N TYR A 598 -18.78 1.70 22.39
CA TYR A 598 -20.18 1.77 22.77
C TYR A 598 -20.60 0.55 23.60
N HIS A 599 -21.81 0.59 24.16
CA HIS A 599 -22.43 -0.56 24.83
C HIS A 599 -23.42 -1.25 23.88
N PRO A 600 -23.25 -2.55 23.57
CA PRO A 600 -24.10 -3.25 22.60
C PRO A 600 -25.49 -3.62 23.15
N SER A 601 -25.67 -3.60 24.47
CA SER A 601 -26.95 -3.87 25.13
C SER A 601 -27.49 -2.64 25.87
N ALA A 602 -28.79 -2.62 26.18
CA ALA A 602 -29.42 -1.49 26.86
C ALA A 602 -29.04 -1.36 28.35
N TYR A 603 -29.07 -0.12 28.87
CA TYR A 603 -29.00 0.16 30.29
C TYR A 603 -30.38 -0.04 30.95
N LEU A 604 -30.50 -1.04 31.84
CA LEU A 604 -31.73 -1.42 32.53
C LEU A 604 -31.45 -1.74 34.00
N ASN A 605 -32.41 -1.44 34.88
CA ASN A 605 -32.32 -1.78 36.31
C ASN A 605 -31.00 -1.33 36.99
N GLY A 606 -30.52 -0.13 36.65
CA GLY A 606 -29.32 0.46 37.24
C GLY A 606 -27.99 -0.14 36.77
N HIS A 607 -27.98 -0.89 35.66
CA HIS A 607 -26.74 -1.40 35.06
C HIS A 607 -26.84 -1.63 33.56
N TRP A 608 -25.70 -1.67 32.88
CA TRP A 608 -25.59 -2.10 31.48
C TRP A 608 -25.72 -3.61 31.36
N LEU A 609 -26.59 -4.11 30.48
CA LEU A 609 -26.78 -5.56 30.34
C LEU A 609 -25.55 -6.31 29.82
N CYS A 610 -24.75 -5.66 28.97
CA CYS A 610 -23.52 -6.20 28.37
C CYS A 610 -22.39 -6.44 29.38
N CYS A 611 -22.00 -5.40 30.12
CA CYS A 611 -20.79 -5.40 30.96
C CYS A 611 -21.08 -5.27 32.46
N LYS A 612 -22.35 -5.16 32.86
CA LYS A 612 -22.80 -4.96 34.26
C LYS A 612 -22.33 -3.68 34.94
N ALA A 613 -21.75 -2.73 34.19
CA ALA A 613 -21.39 -1.42 34.72
C ALA A 613 -22.64 -0.69 35.26
N THR A 614 -22.53 -0.13 36.46
CA THR A 614 -23.66 0.46 37.23
C THR A 614 -23.88 1.95 36.97
N ALA A 615 -22.98 2.61 36.25
CA ALA A 615 -23.13 3.99 35.81
C ALA A 615 -23.63 4.03 34.35
N ASP A 616 -24.68 4.80 34.08
CA ASP A 616 -25.20 5.02 32.72
C ASP A 616 -24.25 5.88 31.86
N THR A 617 -23.32 6.59 32.49
CA THR A 617 -22.23 7.34 31.84
C THR A 617 -20.94 6.52 31.67
N ALA A 618 -20.93 5.22 31.98
CA ALA A 618 -19.75 4.38 31.83
C ALA A 618 -19.30 4.28 30.36
N LEU A 619 -17.98 4.29 30.14
CA LEU A 619 -17.36 4.12 28.83
C LEU A 619 -17.81 2.79 28.18
N GLY A 620 -18.02 2.79 26.86
CA GLY A 620 -18.48 1.63 26.10
C GLY A 620 -17.58 0.40 26.23
N CYS A 621 -18.16 -0.79 26.21
CA CYS A 621 -17.41 -2.06 26.31
C CYS A 621 -17.07 -2.72 24.97
N THR A 622 -17.49 -2.15 23.84
CA THR A 622 -17.32 -2.73 22.50
C THR A 622 -16.89 -1.65 21.50
N PRO A 623 -15.94 -1.90 20.59
CA PRO A 623 -15.57 -0.94 19.54
C PRO A 623 -16.74 -0.60 18.61
N CYS A 624 -16.91 0.68 18.24
CA CYS A 624 -17.93 1.11 17.28
C CYS A 624 -17.64 0.56 15.87
N THR A 625 -18.69 0.17 15.14
CA THR A 625 -18.61 -0.36 13.77
C THR A 625 -18.27 0.74 12.75
N GLY A 626 -18.60 1.99 13.07
CA GLY A 626 -18.51 3.13 12.14
C GLY A 626 -17.16 3.87 12.07
N GLY A 627 -16.04 3.23 12.40
CA GLY A 627 -14.72 3.81 12.14
C GLY A 627 -14.31 3.61 10.68
N LEU A 628 -14.59 4.60 9.81
CA LEU A 628 -14.40 4.54 8.35
C LEU A 628 -15.17 3.36 7.68
N PRO A 629 -15.52 3.43 6.39
CA PRO A 629 -16.07 2.26 5.70
C PRO A 629 -15.11 1.09 5.87
N ALA A 630 -15.62 -0.11 6.15
CA ALA A 630 -14.84 -1.33 6.42
C ALA A 630 -13.82 -1.75 5.32
N ASN A 631 -13.68 -0.98 4.25
CA ASN A 631 -12.72 -1.18 3.16
C ASN A 631 -11.65 -0.07 3.05
N ILE A 632 -11.63 0.93 3.95
CA ILE A 632 -10.61 1.99 4.00
C ILE A 632 -10.23 2.27 5.46
N GLN A 633 -9.91 1.23 6.23
CA GLN A 633 -8.70 1.36 7.05
C GLN A 633 -7.56 1.26 6.04
N LEU A 634 -7.09 2.41 5.56
CA LEU A 634 -5.71 2.42 5.12
C LEU A 634 -4.94 2.06 6.38
N ASP A 635 -4.47 0.81 6.46
CA ASP A 635 -3.48 0.37 7.43
C ASP A 635 -2.17 1.10 7.08
N VAL A 636 -2.20 2.42 7.28
CA VAL A 636 -1.06 3.29 7.07
C VAL A 636 -0.23 3.15 8.31
N ASP A 637 0.86 2.43 8.16
CA ASP A 637 1.96 2.45 9.11
C ASP A 637 2.68 3.81 9.00
N GLY A 638 2.46 4.68 9.97
CA GLY A 638 3.06 6.00 10.02
C GLY A 638 4.59 5.96 10.11
N ASP A 639 5.17 4.95 10.74
CA ASP A 639 6.63 4.75 10.80
C ASP A 639 7.14 4.41 9.40
N ARG A 640 6.46 3.51 8.69
CA ARG A 640 6.82 3.13 7.32
C ARG A 640 6.71 4.28 6.32
N GLU A 641 5.65 5.08 6.38
CA GLU A 641 5.55 6.23 5.46
C GLU A 641 6.59 7.32 5.81
N THR A 642 6.96 7.46 7.09
CA THR A 642 8.05 8.36 7.50
C THR A 642 9.41 7.85 7.02
N GLU A 643 9.66 6.54 7.09
CA GLU A 643 10.86 5.90 6.52
C GLU A 643 10.96 6.16 5.01
N ARG A 644 9.86 6.01 4.26
CA ARG A 644 9.86 6.32 2.82
C ARG A 644 10.21 7.77 2.53
N ILE A 645 9.69 8.70 3.33
CA ILE A 645 10.00 10.12 3.19
C ILE A 645 11.47 10.39 3.50
N TYR A 646 12.01 9.78 4.56
CA TYR A 646 13.44 9.82 4.87
C TYR A 646 14.28 9.28 3.69
N SER A 647 13.91 8.11 3.15
CA SER A 647 14.60 7.49 2.01
C SER A 647 14.58 8.39 0.76
N LEU A 648 13.49 9.12 0.52
CA LEU A 648 13.43 10.14 -0.54
C LEU A 648 14.37 11.31 -0.26
N PHE A 649 14.38 11.87 0.95
CA PHE A 649 15.31 12.94 1.31
C PHE A 649 16.77 12.50 1.20
N SER A 650 17.11 11.30 1.68
CA SER A 650 18.45 10.73 1.57
C SER A 650 18.86 10.53 0.10
N THR A 651 17.96 10.02 -0.74
CA THR A 651 18.20 9.88 -2.18
C THR A 651 18.47 11.22 -2.87
N TYR A 652 17.78 12.28 -2.46
CA TYR A 652 17.91 13.62 -3.03
C TYR A 652 18.78 14.58 -2.21
N MET A 653 19.64 14.07 -1.33
CA MET A 653 20.47 14.88 -0.41
C MET A 653 21.31 15.93 -1.16
N THR A 654 21.95 15.53 -2.25
CA THR A 654 22.77 16.45 -3.07
C THR A 654 21.98 17.64 -3.62
N LYS A 655 20.68 17.44 -3.91
CA LYS A 655 19.80 18.52 -4.39
C LYS A 655 19.32 19.41 -3.24
N LEU A 656 19.12 18.86 -2.04
CA LEU A 656 18.83 19.65 -0.83
C LEU A 656 19.99 20.57 -0.47
N GLU A 657 21.23 20.06 -0.50
CA GLU A 657 22.44 20.84 -0.22
C GLU A 657 22.61 21.98 -1.23
N LYS A 658 22.45 21.71 -2.53
CA LYS A 658 22.47 22.76 -3.57
C LYS A 658 21.37 23.82 -3.37
N MET A 659 20.17 23.40 -2.96
CA MET A 659 19.08 24.33 -2.64
C MET A 659 19.42 25.17 -1.42
N GLN A 660 20.09 24.61 -0.42
CA GLN A 660 20.54 25.32 0.77
C GLN A 660 21.63 26.35 0.44
N GLU A 661 22.61 25.97 -0.39
CA GLU A 661 23.64 26.88 -0.91
C GLU A 661 23.03 28.05 -1.70
N ALA A 662 22.04 27.77 -2.56
CA ALA A 662 21.30 28.79 -3.28
C ALA A 662 20.62 29.78 -2.35
N CYS A 663 19.97 29.30 -1.28
CA CYS A 663 19.34 30.15 -0.27
C CYS A 663 20.38 31.01 0.46
N GLY A 664 21.53 30.43 0.82
CA GLY A 664 22.65 31.15 1.45
C GLY A 664 23.19 32.27 0.56
N SER A 665 23.44 31.97 -0.71
CA SER A 665 23.91 32.95 -1.71
C SER A 665 22.91 34.11 -1.89
N LYS A 666 21.62 33.81 -2.08
CA LYS A 666 20.56 34.83 -2.23
C LYS A 666 20.36 35.71 -0.99
N SER A 667 20.72 35.22 0.19
CA SER A 667 20.61 36.01 1.43
C SER A 667 21.79 36.97 1.69
N VAL A 668 22.91 36.79 0.98
CA VAL A 668 24.17 37.52 1.21
C VAL A 668 24.58 38.39 0.01
N TYR A 669 24.16 38.05 -1.22
CA TYR A 669 24.62 38.69 -2.45
C TYR A 669 23.44 39.12 -3.35
N ASP A 670 23.28 40.44 -3.58
CA ASP A 670 22.30 41.04 -4.52
C ASP A 670 22.80 41.10 -5.98
N GLY A 671 23.76 40.24 -6.36
CA GLY A 671 24.35 40.19 -7.70
C GLY A 671 23.46 39.44 -8.73
N PRO A 672 23.78 39.48 -10.04
CA PRO A 672 23.02 38.75 -11.05
C PRO A 672 23.00 37.24 -10.74
N GLU A 673 21.82 36.61 -10.85
CA GLU A 673 21.62 35.20 -10.53
C GLU A 673 22.60 34.32 -11.32
N GLN A 674 23.38 33.49 -10.63
CA GLN A 674 24.17 32.45 -11.30
C GLN A 674 23.20 31.43 -11.93
N GLU A 675 23.38 31.12 -13.21
CA GLU A 675 22.49 30.24 -13.99
C GLU A 675 22.24 28.87 -13.33
N GLU A 676 23.19 28.35 -12.54
CA GLU A 676 23.06 27.07 -11.81
C GLU A 676 21.98 27.07 -10.71
N TYR A 677 21.63 28.23 -10.14
CA TYR A 677 20.65 28.33 -9.04
C TYR A 677 19.23 28.69 -9.49
N SER A 678 19.03 28.92 -10.79
CA SER A 678 17.74 29.28 -11.40
C SER A 678 16.68 28.16 -11.38
N THR A 679 17.05 26.95 -10.95
CA THR A 679 16.18 25.77 -10.98
C THR A 679 15.18 25.73 -9.81
N PHE A 680 15.41 26.48 -8.73
CA PHE A 680 14.59 26.45 -7.52
C PHE A 680 13.70 27.70 -7.39
N ILE A 681 12.41 27.49 -7.14
CA ILE A 681 11.49 28.58 -6.78
C ILE A 681 11.58 28.78 -5.25
N ILE A 682 12.29 29.82 -4.84
CA ILE A 682 12.52 30.18 -3.42
C ILE A 682 11.78 31.49 -3.16
N ASP A 683 10.70 31.46 -2.37
CA ASP A 683 9.96 32.69 -2.01
C ASP A 683 10.69 33.47 -0.91
N ASP A 684 11.15 32.77 0.13
CA ASP A 684 11.87 33.35 1.27
C ASP A 684 13.17 32.58 1.49
N PRO A 685 14.32 33.13 1.06
CA PRO A 685 15.62 32.47 1.22
C PRO A 685 16.00 32.20 2.68
N GLN A 686 15.61 33.06 3.62
CA GLN A 686 16.02 32.94 5.02
C GLN A 686 15.25 31.81 5.71
N GLU A 687 13.92 31.78 5.58
CA GLU A 687 13.11 30.71 6.16
C GLU A 687 13.34 29.37 5.46
N THR A 688 13.53 29.38 4.13
CA THR A 688 13.87 28.17 3.38
C THR A 688 15.22 27.60 3.82
N TYR A 689 16.23 28.45 4.06
CA TYR A 689 17.53 28.01 4.56
C TYR A 689 17.42 27.36 5.96
N LYS A 690 16.65 27.96 6.87
CA LYS A 690 16.41 27.40 8.22
C LYS A 690 15.75 26.03 8.14
N ALA A 691 14.72 25.89 7.30
CA ALA A 691 14.03 24.63 7.09
C ALA A 691 14.95 23.56 6.51
N LEU A 692 15.71 23.88 5.45
CA LEU A 692 16.67 22.97 4.84
C LEU A 692 17.72 22.50 5.83
N ARG A 693 18.24 23.40 6.67
CA ARG A 693 19.18 23.03 7.74
C ARG A 693 18.59 21.99 8.70
N GLN A 694 17.36 22.20 9.16
CA GLN A 694 16.68 21.25 10.05
C GLN A 694 16.43 19.90 9.37
N ILE A 695 15.98 19.91 8.11
CA ILE A 695 15.74 18.69 7.33
C ILE A 695 17.04 17.89 7.20
N ILE A 696 18.13 18.53 6.77
CA ILE A 696 19.43 17.89 6.54
C ILE A 696 19.96 17.29 7.85
N GLU A 697 19.92 18.03 8.96
CA GLU A 697 20.39 17.56 10.28
C GLU A 697 19.63 16.32 10.76
N ILE A 698 18.30 16.32 10.63
CA ILE A 698 17.45 15.17 11.01
C ILE A 698 17.72 13.96 10.12
N VAL A 699 17.82 14.15 8.80
CA VAL A 699 18.07 13.06 7.84
C VAL A 699 19.46 12.45 8.06
N GLN A 700 20.49 13.27 8.32
CA GLN A 700 21.83 12.79 8.65
C GLN A 700 21.86 12.00 9.97
N THR A 701 21.11 12.45 10.98
CA THR A 701 20.99 11.73 12.26
C THR A 701 20.34 10.36 12.06
N LEU A 702 19.24 10.29 11.29
CA LEU A 702 18.59 9.04 10.92
C LEU A 702 19.51 8.11 10.12
N GLU A 703 20.27 8.66 9.17
CA GLU A 703 21.25 7.89 8.38
C GLU A 703 22.32 7.26 9.28
N MET A 704 22.82 8.00 10.27
CA MET A 704 23.78 7.48 11.25
C MET A 704 23.22 6.28 12.02
N GLU A 705 21.96 6.34 12.45
CA GLU A 705 21.27 5.22 13.13
C GLU A 705 21.12 4.01 12.19
N HIS A 706 20.76 4.23 10.92
CA HIS A 706 20.68 3.19 9.89
C HIS A 706 22.03 2.50 9.65
N VAL A 707 23.11 3.28 9.51
CA VAL A 707 24.48 2.76 9.36
C VAL A 707 24.91 1.99 10.60
N GLN A 708 24.61 2.50 11.80
CA GLN A 708 24.95 1.84 13.07
C GLN A 708 24.21 0.51 13.24
N TYR A 709 22.92 0.46 12.90
CA TYR A 709 22.14 -0.77 12.89
C TYR A 709 22.73 -1.80 11.92
N LYS A 710 23.05 -1.41 10.68
CA LYS A 710 23.67 -2.30 9.68
C LYS A 710 25.01 -2.86 10.18
N ARG A 711 25.86 -2.02 10.78
CA ARG A 711 27.12 -2.45 11.40
C ARG A 711 26.90 -3.44 12.55
N ASN A 712 25.92 -3.19 13.41
CA ASN A 712 25.61 -4.09 14.54
C ASN A 712 25.01 -5.42 14.08
N LYS A 713 24.11 -5.41 13.08
CA LYS A 713 23.58 -6.62 12.42
C LYS A 713 24.74 -7.45 11.88
N PHE A 714 25.65 -6.83 11.13
CA PHE A 714 26.84 -7.48 10.59
C PHE A 714 27.74 -8.10 11.68
N LYS A 715 28.05 -7.36 12.75
CA LYS A 715 28.87 -7.86 13.87
C LYS A 715 28.24 -9.07 14.58
N ARG A 716 26.92 -9.17 14.61
CA ARG A 716 26.18 -10.29 15.22
C ARG A 716 26.02 -11.48 14.28
N THR A 717 26.16 -11.28 12.97
CA THR A 717 26.06 -12.34 11.98
C THR A 717 27.25 -13.30 12.07
N LYS A 718 27.00 -14.56 12.44
CA LYS A 718 28.00 -15.63 12.45
C LYS A 718 27.92 -16.42 11.14
N TYR A 719 28.89 -16.23 10.24
CA TYR A 719 28.96 -17.00 8.98
C TYR A 719 29.17 -18.50 9.28
N GLY A 720 28.43 -19.37 8.59
CA GLY A 720 28.36 -20.81 8.91
C GLY A 720 27.41 -21.17 10.06
N SER A 721 26.61 -20.22 10.55
CA SER A 721 25.48 -20.50 11.45
C SER A 721 24.26 -21.00 10.68
N GLN A 722 23.25 -21.50 11.39
CA GLN A 722 21.99 -21.96 10.80
C GLN A 722 21.25 -20.84 10.03
N GLU A 723 21.41 -19.60 10.48
CA GLU A 723 20.79 -18.40 9.90
C GLU A 723 21.56 -17.90 8.68
N HIS A 724 22.89 -18.08 8.66
CA HIS A 724 23.76 -17.67 7.56
C HIS A 724 24.72 -18.81 7.15
N PRO A 725 24.21 -19.85 6.46
CA PRO A 725 25.02 -21.00 6.03
C PRO A 725 26.10 -20.61 5.00
N ILE A 726 27.18 -21.37 4.96
CA ILE A 726 28.23 -21.25 3.95
C ILE A 726 27.64 -21.66 2.59
N GLY A 727 27.99 -20.91 1.54
CA GLY A 727 27.38 -21.02 0.20
C GLY A 727 26.33 -19.94 -0.09
N ASP A 728 26.00 -19.11 0.90
CA ASP A 728 25.24 -17.88 0.68
C ASP A 728 26.08 -16.85 -0.09
N LYS A 729 25.78 -16.69 -1.38
CA LYS A 729 26.44 -15.71 -2.25
C LYS A 729 26.10 -14.26 -1.89
N SER A 730 25.01 -14.01 -1.16
CA SER A 730 24.61 -12.66 -0.74
C SER A 730 25.57 -12.08 0.29
N PHE A 731 26.06 -12.91 1.21
CA PHE A 731 27.05 -12.53 2.24
C PHE A 731 28.46 -12.29 1.66
N GLN A 732 28.84 -13.05 0.62
CA GLN A 732 30.13 -12.90 -0.05
C GLN A 732 30.23 -11.59 -0.85
N CYS A 733 29.18 -11.19 -1.57
CA CYS A 733 29.14 -9.89 -2.26
C CYS A 733 29.19 -8.70 -1.27
N TYR A 734 28.45 -8.76 -0.16
CA TYR A 734 28.44 -7.71 0.86
C TYR A 734 29.78 -7.56 1.61
N SER A 735 30.47 -8.68 1.86
CA SER A 735 31.81 -8.67 2.48
C SER A 735 32.87 -8.03 1.57
N THR A 736 32.71 -8.15 0.25
CA THR A 736 33.65 -7.62 -0.75
C THR A 736 33.45 -6.11 -0.98
N GLN A 737 32.21 -5.61 -0.91
CA GLN A 737 31.92 -4.18 -1.05
C GLN A 737 32.43 -3.33 0.12
N ASN A 738 32.42 -3.84 1.35
CA ASN A 738 32.90 -3.08 2.52
C ASN A 738 34.42 -3.19 2.75
N SER A 739 35.08 -4.25 2.29
CA SER A 739 36.54 -4.37 2.39
C SER A 739 37.27 -3.43 1.43
N GLY A 740 36.63 -3.01 0.32
CA GLY A 740 37.12 -1.95 -0.58
C GLY A 740 36.93 -0.52 -0.04
N CYS A 741 36.12 -0.32 1.01
CA CYS A 741 35.90 1.00 1.61
C CYS A 741 36.93 1.32 2.71
N SER A 742 37.64 0.32 3.21
CA SER A 742 38.69 0.46 4.24
C SER A 742 40.09 0.83 3.71
N THR A 743 40.29 0.94 2.39
CA THR A 743 41.62 1.26 1.81
C THR A 743 41.74 2.65 1.19
N ASN A 744 40.68 3.47 1.19
CA ASN A 744 40.74 4.88 0.77
C ASN A 744 40.42 5.81 1.95
N SER A 745 41.25 5.75 2.99
CA SER A 745 41.40 6.81 4.00
C SER A 745 42.63 6.53 4.85
N MET A 746 43.81 6.71 4.24
CA MET A 746 44.95 7.34 4.88
C MET A 746 45.41 8.49 4.00
#